data_AF-A0A7C7L673-F1
#
_entry.id   AF-A0A7C7L673-F1
#
_cell.length_a   1.000
_cell.length_b   1.000
_cell.length_c   1.000
_cell.angle_alpha   90.00
_cell.angle_beta   90.00
_cell.angle_gamma   90.00
#
_symmetry.space_group_name_H-M   'P 1'
#
loop_
_entity.id
_entity.type
_entity.pdbx_description
1 polymer ?
#
loop_
_entity_poly.entity_id
_entity_poly.type
_entity_poly.pdbx_seq_one_letter_code
_entity_poly.pdbx_strand_id
1 'polypeptide(L)'
;MLAASCISVADLNPEDQENADAKGLFLESIEWGRIVDVYDVDGNLVEEDVLVDHLITTSSTVELLANAVTQKESLFIQFPEASAEFEALLFGYKDNLQSVTRRDVLGELTYDMVARNAAVRLNFNLPIEPTSVDSSSVQVYQGLASNQMTPFSVRFVVKNDSSTNLNHRGGILVDPTVSQAEAAEEQLPANVIGFGESTDSNDYNMVIYIPTEIDLVNGVYSVLSTVDGRYGPGRKTATEPVQVLGINNYKLLAAMRTGNELDPFSGFMRDAIRPSLLGIQATTITSHSFNGSNIDVVYSVDAVNCQALTPKIGDVVEVVDNNNNNNIWTVVSVTDSLQPVYGVRCVNADYDNALFDAVVPGKLSTRYSAADSDIQACYLDIVPDPANNLPVGGILDTASVVVHFDESIDASTMRSMSSFVIIQPDDNANPDPQDLKESQTAWYRQVNTSESVADFIDRQRGYDYRADITGQATAESEYGGRVLFGQVIATDSNRSFSITPLAGWQDLDPNDAFDEYVIALRDGLDGIKDMSGNQIQLSSFVAGNQDQSIQLSILHQNAVNTKYFSLLCNSLDEDSDGNVEWAGQVNSFDFRGQLTGRVPSRFTRSADNTQLALSAHLVGNLADGTAVSEPLNFAGAVVMNVYRAEDFGFGYENVAEFNYTIEGLSWSPLGGVVYDENYDEISLALSHSFSMPDEFYSVNPPAPIWPQSGMLTSTFNDNVLGFTEDGTSNIDETMVFSSTYYTRGINKYRLSGVDYLPWPSFSDKFVWRDTTFNQAYLGGRDVSAGAPTDNYITILGQWDAIGRRYAPGFIPTVALPLQCRFRTYPQMDALSLNSFTTSLMMSPANVPPKLPMFRIYSAGGQDATGTWQRVQPDQAGESGGIPTGGFRNQQPTTEVGDDLVYWAAADFSLEVSRMHSHWFAISGPLNAGTIDGVIVEPTADSQPSGTSLLIEYRGSEAVSANANPHENSTPLNDASVKLGDTNQGDSPFDHYGDFVGGTGAVATPSAWTSDIVDLENQGYRFIQIRVSFLANPNLDSRPTLDGLGIVWTN
;
A
#
# COMPACT_ATOMS: atom_id res chain seq x y z
N MET A 1 -49.04 5.13 0.68
CA MET A 1 -48.94 6.33 -0.19
C MET A 1 -47.46 6.51 -0.48
N LEU A 2 -46.90 6.38 -1.68
CA LEU A 2 -47.35 5.86 -2.98
C LEU A 2 -46.05 5.30 -3.59
N ALA A 3 -46.04 4.02 -3.97
CA ALA A 3 -44.95 3.37 -4.67
C ALA A 3 -44.92 3.86 -6.13
N ALA A 4 -43.77 4.31 -6.62
CA ALA A 4 -43.56 4.61 -8.03
C ALA A 4 -43.13 3.32 -8.74
N SER A 5 -44.12 2.63 -9.29
CA SER A 5 -43.99 1.49 -10.18
C SER A 5 -43.43 1.89 -11.54
N CYS A 6 -42.60 1.02 -12.10
CA CYS A 6 -42.19 0.99 -13.49
C CYS A 6 -43.38 1.27 -14.43
N ILE A 7 -43.27 2.31 -15.27
CA ILE A 7 -44.13 2.49 -16.44
C ILE A 7 -43.38 1.87 -17.61
N SER A 8 -43.90 0.74 -18.09
CA SER A 8 -43.56 0.16 -19.39
C SER A 8 -44.01 1.12 -20.49
N VAL A 9 -43.09 1.49 -21.38
CA VAL A 9 -43.39 2.19 -22.62
C VAL A 9 -44.12 1.22 -23.55
N ALA A 10 -45.43 1.23 -23.48
CA ALA A 10 -46.30 0.57 -24.44
C ALA A 10 -47.41 1.56 -24.78
N ASP A 11 -47.21 2.34 -25.86
CA ASP A 11 -48.26 2.90 -26.73
C ASP A 11 -47.66 3.74 -27.88
N LEU A 12 -46.73 3.14 -28.63
CA LEU A 12 -46.44 3.52 -30.01
C LEU A 12 -46.58 2.26 -30.86
N ASN A 13 -47.25 2.38 -32.01
CA ASN A 13 -47.44 1.29 -32.96
C ASN A 13 -46.06 0.83 -33.49
N PRO A 14 -45.72 -0.48 -33.47
CA PRO A 14 -44.40 -0.96 -33.88
C PRO A 14 -43.98 -0.52 -35.30
N GLU A 15 -44.93 -0.41 -36.24
CA GLU A 15 -44.66 0.06 -37.61
C GLU A 15 -44.31 1.56 -37.71
N ASP A 16 -44.74 2.40 -36.75
CA ASP A 16 -44.43 3.83 -36.75
C ASP A 16 -43.08 4.12 -36.06
N GLN A 17 -42.66 3.25 -35.14
CA GLN A 17 -41.32 3.28 -34.53
C GLN A 17 -40.26 2.81 -35.55
N GLU A 18 -40.51 1.71 -36.26
CA GLU A 18 -39.60 1.15 -37.27
C GLU A 18 -39.41 2.06 -38.50
N ASN A 19 -40.39 2.91 -38.83
CA ASN A 19 -40.30 3.88 -39.93
C ASN A 19 -39.69 5.23 -39.55
N ALA A 20 -39.70 5.61 -38.25
CA ALA A 20 -38.96 6.77 -37.73
C ALA A 20 -37.47 6.42 -37.51
N ASP A 21 -37.17 5.18 -37.12
CA ASP A 21 -35.83 4.68 -36.80
C ASP A 21 -35.01 4.23 -38.04
N ALA A 22 -35.51 4.39 -39.27
CA ALA A 22 -34.82 3.98 -40.50
C ALA A 22 -33.96 5.09 -41.17
N LYS A 23 -33.88 6.29 -40.56
CA LYS A 23 -33.12 7.43 -41.12
C LYS A 23 -32.43 8.25 -40.02
N GLY A 24 -31.29 7.77 -39.54
CA GLY A 24 -30.49 8.42 -38.51
C GLY A 24 -29.00 8.07 -38.60
N LEU A 25 -28.19 8.83 -37.85
CA LEU A 25 -26.79 8.50 -37.60
C LEU A 25 -26.75 7.50 -36.43
N PHE A 26 -26.28 6.28 -36.67
CA PHE A 26 -26.30 5.19 -35.70
C PHE A 26 -24.88 4.75 -35.36
N LEU A 27 -24.61 4.56 -34.08
CA LEU A 27 -23.39 3.92 -33.59
C LEU A 27 -23.49 2.41 -33.84
N GLU A 28 -22.63 1.88 -34.70
CA GLU A 28 -22.67 0.49 -35.15
C GLU A 28 -21.75 -0.42 -34.33
N SER A 29 -20.55 0.05 -34.00
CA SER A 29 -19.61 -0.66 -33.16
C SER A 29 -18.73 0.32 -32.37
N ILE A 30 -18.13 -0.21 -31.31
CA ILE A 30 -17.09 0.45 -30.52
C ILE A 30 -15.90 -0.50 -30.57
N GLU A 31 -14.75 0.03 -30.96
CA GLU A 31 -13.51 -0.72 -31.10
C GLU A 31 -12.38 0.05 -30.41
N TRP A 32 -11.33 -0.62 -30.00
CA TRP A 32 -10.13 0.05 -29.50
C TRP A 32 -8.85 -0.58 -30.05
N GLY A 33 -7.80 0.22 -30.06
CA GLY A 33 -6.48 -0.15 -30.58
C GLY A 33 -5.44 0.92 -30.32
N ARG A 34 -4.33 0.80 -31.05
CA ARG A 34 -3.18 1.70 -30.99
C ARG A 34 -3.27 2.74 -32.11
N ILE A 35 -3.03 4.01 -31.82
CA ILE A 35 -2.99 5.07 -32.84
C ILE A 35 -1.56 5.25 -33.35
N VAL A 36 -1.36 5.20 -34.68
CA VAL A 36 -0.03 5.30 -35.31
C VAL A 36 -0.08 6.13 -36.58
N ASP A 37 1.06 6.73 -36.92
CA ASP A 37 1.35 7.26 -38.26
C ASP A 37 2.04 6.18 -39.10
N VAL A 38 1.53 5.91 -40.30
CA VAL A 38 2.01 4.82 -41.14
C VAL A 38 2.97 5.33 -42.19
N TYR A 39 4.17 4.74 -42.24
CA TYR A 39 5.22 5.05 -43.20
C TYR A 39 5.55 3.83 -44.08
N ASP A 40 6.00 4.09 -45.31
CA ASP A 40 6.56 3.07 -46.19
C ASP A 40 8.07 2.83 -45.94
N VAL A 41 8.66 1.88 -46.68
CA VAL A 41 10.10 1.55 -46.59
C VAL A 41 11.06 2.70 -46.94
N ASP A 42 10.59 3.67 -47.72
CA ASP A 42 11.37 4.82 -48.14
C ASP A 42 11.23 6.00 -47.15
N GLY A 43 10.42 5.84 -46.09
CA GLY A 43 10.16 6.84 -45.06
C GLY A 43 9.10 7.87 -45.44
N ASN A 44 8.28 7.61 -46.44
CA ASN A 44 7.18 8.49 -46.82
C ASN A 44 5.97 8.24 -45.92
N LEU A 45 5.36 9.31 -45.39
CA LEU A 45 4.10 9.23 -44.65
C LEU A 45 2.96 8.85 -45.59
N VAL A 46 2.26 7.76 -45.28
CA VAL A 46 1.15 7.22 -46.07
C VAL A 46 -0.20 7.59 -45.44
N GLU A 47 -0.37 7.37 -44.14
CA GLU A 47 -1.57 7.74 -43.40
C GLU A 47 -1.22 8.23 -41.99
N GLU A 48 -1.89 9.26 -41.51
CA GLU A 48 -1.72 9.83 -40.16
C GLU A 48 -2.87 9.39 -39.23
N ASP A 49 -2.64 9.29 -37.93
CA ASP A 49 -3.63 9.00 -36.88
C ASP A 49 -4.50 7.76 -37.20
N VAL A 50 -3.85 6.65 -37.57
CA VAL A 50 -4.52 5.40 -37.93
C VAL A 50 -4.68 4.50 -36.71
N LEU A 51 -5.90 4.04 -36.45
CA LEU A 51 -6.14 3.01 -35.44
C LEU A 51 -5.80 1.62 -35.99
N VAL A 52 -4.88 0.94 -35.33
CA VAL A 52 -4.38 -0.39 -35.68
C VAL A 52 -4.40 -1.34 -34.48
N ASP A 53 -4.27 -2.64 -34.74
CA ASP A 53 -4.14 -3.68 -33.71
C ASP A 53 -3.02 -3.34 -32.71
N HIS A 54 -3.33 -3.45 -31.42
CA HIS A 54 -2.38 -3.18 -30.35
C HIS A 54 -1.34 -4.31 -30.16
N LEU A 55 -1.54 -5.48 -30.80
CA LEU A 55 -0.66 -6.65 -30.68
C LEU A 55 0.49 -6.67 -31.71
N ILE A 56 0.68 -5.60 -32.48
CA ILE A 56 1.78 -5.44 -33.44
C ILE A 56 3.12 -5.59 -32.71
N THR A 57 4.06 -6.29 -33.36
CA THR A 57 5.44 -6.43 -32.86
C THR A 57 6.42 -6.17 -33.99
N THR A 58 7.53 -5.50 -33.67
CA THR A 58 8.61 -5.23 -34.61
C THR A 58 9.18 -6.54 -35.17
N SER A 59 9.39 -6.58 -36.48
CA SER A 59 9.78 -7.75 -37.26
C SER A 59 10.60 -7.32 -38.49
N SER A 60 11.00 -8.27 -39.33
CA SER A 60 11.68 -7.93 -40.60
C SER A 60 10.79 -7.22 -41.63
N THR A 61 9.47 -7.20 -41.41
CA THR A 61 8.48 -6.64 -42.35
C THR A 61 7.83 -5.37 -41.85
N VAL A 62 7.92 -5.10 -40.54
CA VAL A 62 7.26 -3.97 -39.88
C VAL A 62 8.10 -3.52 -38.70
N GLU A 63 8.25 -2.21 -38.52
CA GLU A 63 8.96 -1.59 -37.41
C GLU A 63 8.05 -0.55 -36.74
N LEU A 64 7.87 -0.67 -35.43
CA LEU A 64 7.14 0.28 -34.61
C LEU A 64 8.14 1.14 -33.83
N LEU A 65 8.02 2.45 -33.94
CA LEU A 65 8.87 3.42 -33.25
C LEU A 65 8.02 4.47 -32.54
N ALA A 66 8.43 4.88 -31.34
CA ALA A 66 7.83 6.00 -30.63
C ALA A 66 8.79 7.19 -30.63
N ASN A 67 8.26 8.39 -30.85
CA ASN A 67 9.04 9.62 -30.73
C ASN A 67 9.20 10.00 -29.26
N ALA A 68 10.45 10.11 -28.80
CA ALA A 68 10.80 10.40 -27.42
C ALA A 68 10.28 11.77 -26.90
N VAL A 69 9.90 12.69 -27.77
CA VAL A 69 9.39 14.02 -27.38
C VAL A 69 7.89 14.13 -27.65
N THR A 70 7.43 13.80 -28.87
CA THR A 70 6.03 13.95 -29.24
C THR A 70 5.13 12.81 -28.79
N GLN A 71 5.69 11.67 -28.40
CA GLN A 71 4.95 10.45 -28.06
C GLN A 71 4.11 9.86 -29.20
N LYS A 72 4.14 10.48 -30.39
CA LYS A 72 3.53 9.90 -31.59
C LYS A 72 4.26 8.61 -31.94
N GLU A 73 3.47 7.57 -32.19
CA GLU A 73 3.97 6.29 -32.65
C GLU A 73 3.91 6.20 -34.17
N SER A 74 4.91 5.56 -34.75
CA SER A 74 5.08 5.42 -36.19
C SER A 74 5.24 3.96 -36.55
N LEU A 75 4.43 3.50 -37.50
CA LEU A 75 4.44 2.15 -38.05
C LEU A 75 5.10 2.18 -39.44
N PHE A 76 6.34 1.72 -39.52
CA PHE A 76 7.07 1.56 -40.77
C PHE A 76 6.79 0.16 -41.34
N ILE A 77 6.07 0.12 -42.46
CA ILE A 77 5.89 -1.12 -43.21
C ILE A 77 7.04 -1.22 -44.21
N GLN A 78 7.84 -2.27 -44.12
CA GLN A 78 9.10 -2.46 -44.87
C GLN A 78 8.86 -2.88 -46.34
N PHE A 79 7.83 -2.30 -46.95
CA PHE A 79 7.46 -2.43 -48.35
C PHE A 79 7.11 -1.03 -48.90
N PRO A 80 7.31 -0.77 -50.20
CA PRO A 80 6.83 0.48 -50.81
C PRO A 80 5.31 0.56 -50.77
N GLU A 81 4.74 1.76 -50.57
CA GLU A 81 3.28 2.00 -50.49
C GLU A 81 2.49 1.31 -51.64
N ALA A 82 3.04 1.35 -52.86
CA ALA A 82 2.38 0.80 -54.06
C ALA A 82 2.39 -0.74 -54.16
N SER A 83 2.89 -1.46 -53.16
CA SER A 83 2.99 -2.92 -53.16
C SER A 83 1.74 -3.59 -52.56
N ALA A 84 1.39 -4.78 -53.07
CA ALA A 84 0.25 -5.55 -52.55
C ALA A 84 0.49 -6.06 -51.11
N GLU A 85 1.75 -6.28 -50.76
CA GLU A 85 2.20 -6.66 -49.41
C GLU A 85 1.98 -5.53 -48.41
N PHE A 86 2.27 -4.27 -48.79
CA PHE A 86 1.99 -3.10 -47.97
C PHE A 86 0.50 -2.99 -47.65
N GLU A 87 -0.36 -3.00 -48.67
CA GLU A 87 -1.81 -2.91 -48.49
C GLU A 87 -2.34 -4.05 -47.63
N ALA A 88 -1.93 -5.29 -47.90
CA ALA A 88 -2.40 -6.46 -47.15
C ALA A 88 -2.04 -6.40 -45.65
N LEU A 89 -0.85 -5.91 -45.31
CA LEU A 89 -0.42 -5.74 -43.92
C LEU A 89 -1.22 -4.64 -43.23
N LEU A 90 -1.32 -3.46 -43.85
CA LEU A 90 -2.05 -2.34 -43.28
C LEU A 90 -3.53 -2.66 -43.05
N PHE A 91 -4.20 -3.30 -44.02
CA PHE A 91 -5.59 -3.74 -43.84
C PHE A 91 -5.72 -4.82 -42.76
N GLY A 92 -4.80 -5.78 -42.70
CA GLY A 92 -4.79 -6.79 -41.65
C GLY A 92 -4.74 -6.20 -40.24
N TYR A 93 -3.96 -5.13 -40.05
CA TYR A 93 -3.88 -4.42 -38.77
C TYR A 93 -5.11 -3.57 -38.46
N LYS A 94 -5.76 -2.98 -39.47
CA LYS A 94 -7.01 -2.22 -39.31
C LYS A 94 -8.22 -3.11 -39.01
N ASP A 95 -8.21 -4.35 -39.50
CA ASP A 95 -9.34 -5.28 -39.35
C ASP A 95 -9.30 -6.09 -38.02
N ASN A 96 -8.16 -6.13 -37.33
CA ASN A 96 -7.95 -6.92 -36.10
C ASN A 96 -8.04 -6.10 -34.80
N LEU A 97 -8.95 -5.11 -34.75
CA LEU A 97 -9.18 -4.28 -33.57
C LEU A 97 -9.99 -5.03 -32.50
N GLN A 98 -9.87 -4.60 -31.24
CA GLN A 98 -10.62 -5.19 -30.13
C GLN A 98 -12.01 -4.55 -30.04
N SER A 99 -13.07 -5.35 -30.09
CA SER A 99 -14.45 -4.86 -30.00
C SER A 99 -14.92 -4.71 -28.55
N VAL A 100 -15.72 -3.67 -28.29
CA VAL A 100 -16.37 -3.40 -27.00
C VAL A 100 -17.87 -3.56 -27.16
N THR A 101 -18.48 -4.38 -26.30
CA THR A 101 -19.93 -4.52 -26.25
C THR A 101 -20.54 -3.29 -25.60
N ARG A 102 -21.53 -2.68 -26.26
CA ARG A 102 -22.29 -1.57 -25.70
C ARG A 102 -23.18 -2.05 -24.56
N ARG A 103 -22.88 -1.65 -23.32
CA ARG A 103 -23.61 -2.01 -22.10
C ARG A 103 -24.22 -0.81 -21.38
N ASP A 104 -25.24 -1.07 -20.57
CA ASP A 104 -25.87 -0.08 -19.67
C ASP A 104 -25.12 0.00 -18.33
N VAL A 105 -25.35 1.04 -17.53
CA VAL A 105 -24.79 1.20 -16.17
C VAL A 105 -25.59 0.44 -15.10
N LEU A 106 -26.72 -0.17 -15.46
CA LEU A 106 -27.61 -0.89 -14.55
C LEU A 106 -27.85 -2.33 -15.01
N GLY A 107 -27.73 -3.29 -14.08
CA GLY A 107 -28.13 -4.68 -14.30
C GLY A 107 -27.12 -5.56 -15.03
N GLU A 108 -25.91 -5.06 -15.27
CA GLU A 108 -24.79 -5.81 -15.85
C GLU A 108 -23.95 -6.47 -14.76
N LEU A 109 -23.36 -7.63 -15.08
CA LEU A 109 -22.49 -8.37 -14.14
C LEU A 109 -21.00 -8.10 -14.38
N THR A 110 -20.61 -7.77 -15.62
CA THR A 110 -19.23 -7.57 -16.05
C THR A 110 -19.18 -6.61 -17.23
N TYR A 111 -18.19 -5.73 -17.26
CA TYR A 111 -17.94 -4.82 -18.39
C TYR A 111 -16.70 -5.23 -19.19
N ASP A 112 -16.75 -4.96 -20.49
CA ASP A 112 -15.62 -5.23 -21.39
C ASP A 112 -14.49 -4.23 -21.10
N MET A 113 -13.25 -4.72 -21.16
CA MET A 113 -12.05 -3.95 -20.85
C MET A 113 -11.59 -3.12 -22.06
N VAL A 114 -11.21 -1.88 -21.80
CA VAL A 114 -10.41 -1.03 -22.69
C VAL A 114 -9.07 -0.77 -22.03
N ALA A 115 -7.97 -0.97 -22.76
CA ALA A 115 -6.65 -0.66 -22.23
C ALA A 115 -6.53 0.84 -21.93
N ARG A 116 -5.80 1.19 -20.87
CA ARG A 116 -5.75 2.56 -20.33
C ARG A 116 -5.21 3.59 -21.32
N ASN A 117 -4.18 3.24 -22.09
CA ASN A 117 -3.59 4.11 -23.12
C ASN A 117 -4.16 3.85 -24.54
N ALA A 118 -5.25 3.08 -24.68
CA ALA A 118 -5.82 2.80 -26.00
C ALA A 118 -6.72 3.94 -26.50
N ALA A 119 -6.67 4.18 -27.80
CA ALA A 119 -7.66 5.01 -28.48
C ALA A 119 -8.93 4.19 -28.77
N VAL A 120 -10.09 4.80 -28.55
CA VAL A 120 -11.40 4.17 -28.76
C VAL A 120 -12.04 4.73 -30.02
N ARG A 121 -12.35 3.87 -31.00
CA ARG A 121 -13.07 4.22 -32.23
C ARG A 121 -14.56 3.97 -32.07
N LEU A 122 -15.34 5.02 -32.28
CA LEU A 122 -16.79 4.98 -32.41
C LEU A 122 -17.15 4.90 -33.90
N ASN A 123 -17.69 3.78 -34.36
CA ASN A 123 -18.03 3.56 -35.76
C ASN A 123 -19.50 3.88 -36.05
N PHE A 124 -19.74 4.65 -37.09
CA PHE A 124 -21.06 5.08 -37.53
C PHE A 124 -21.38 4.65 -38.96
N ASN A 125 -22.67 4.44 -39.20
CA ASN A 125 -23.24 4.04 -40.48
C ASN A 125 -23.09 5.11 -41.60
N LEU A 126 -22.82 6.36 -41.25
CA LEU A 126 -22.73 7.51 -42.16
C LEU A 126 -21.51 8.39 -41.84
N PRO A 127 -20.94 9.10 -42.83
CA PRO A 127 -19.82 10.04 -42.60
C PRO A 127 -20.20 11.16 -41.64
N ILE A 128 -19.30 11.46 -40.70
CA ILE A 128 -19.45 12.48 -39.65
C ILE A 128 -18.91 13.83 -40.14
N GLU A 129 -19.65 14.91 -39.86
CA GLU A 129 -19.16 16.28 -40.04
C GLU A 129 -18.11 16.61 -38.96
N PRO A 130 -16.82 16.84 -39.31
CA PRO A 130 -15.77 17.04 -38.33
C PRO A 130 -16.03 18.20 -37.38
N THR A 131 -16.64 19.29 -37.87
CA THR A 131 -16.97 20.47 -37.05
C THR A 131 -18.10 20.23 -36.05
N SER A 132 -18.79 19.08 -36.13
CA SER A 132 -19.82 18.69 -35.17
C SER A 132 -19.30 17.83 -34.02
N VAL A 133 -18.00 17.49 -34.00
CA VAL A 133 -17.36 16.68 -32.97
C VAL A 133 -16.61 17.59 -32.00
N ASP A 134 -17.02 17.55 -30.73
CA ASP A 134 -16.44 18.25 -29.60
C ASP A 134 -16.84 17.55 -28.28
N SER A 135 -16.35 18.06 -27.14
CA SER A 135 -16.63 17.51 -25.80
C SER A 135 -18.08 17.63 -25.33
N SER A 136 -18.93 18.37 -26.07
CA SER A 136 -20.38 18.44 -25.83
C SER A 136 -21.12 17.34 -26.59
N SER A 137 -20.77 17.13 -27.85
CA SER A 137 -21.39 16.15 -28.75
C SER A 137 -20.98 14.70 -28.47
N VAL A 138 -19.78 14.49 -27.91
CA VAL A 138 -19.27 13.20 -27.41
C VAL A 138 -18.68 13.47 -26.02
N GLN A 139 -19.35 12.99 -24.98
CA GLN A 139 -18.97 13.25 -23.59
C GLN A 139 -18.38 11.99 -22.96
N VAL A 140 -17.11 12.05 -22.57
CA VAL A 140 -16.42 10.96 -21.88
C VAL A 140 -16.41 11.24 -20.38
N TYR A 141 -16.80 10.24 -19.58
CA TYR A 141 -16.80 10.32 -18.13
C TYR A 141 -16.00 9.17 -17.54
N GLN A 142 -15.26 9.47 -16.47
CA GLN A 142 -14.50 8.49 -15.71
C GLN A 142 -14.66 8.71 -14.19
N GLY A 143 -14.64 7.61 -13.43
CA GLY A 143 -14.69 7.61 -11.97
C GLY A 143 -15.30 6.34 -11.40
N LEU A 144 -15.59 6.34 -10.10
CA LEU A 144 -16.17 5.17 -9.43
C LEU A 144 -17.63 4.96 -9.84
N ALA A 145 -18.01 3.70 -10.03
CA ALA A 145 -19.38 3.30 -10.26
C ALA A 145 -20.30 3.87 -9.18
N SER A 146 -21.55 4.22 -9.53
CA SER A 146 -22.64 4.61 -8.62
C SER A 146 -22.70 6.05 -8.06
N ASN A 147 -21.98 7.03 -8.62
CA ASN A 147 -22.30 8.49 -8.68
C ASN A 147 -21.06 9.43 -8.64
N GLN A 148 -19.84 8.91 -8.74
CA GLN A 148 -18.61 9.72 -8.70
C GLN A 148 -17.93 9.83 -10.07
N MET A 149 -18.73 9.80 -11.14
CA MET A 149 -18.26 10.00 -12.52
C MET A 149 -18.00 11.48 -12.79
N THR A 150 -16.83 11.79 -13.30
CA THR A 150 -16.41 13.15 -13.67
C THR A 150 -16.10 13.24 -15.16
N PRO A 151 -16.36 14.40 -15.82
CA PRO A 151 -15.96 14.60 -17.21
C PRO A 151 -14.46 14.38 -17.39
N PHE A 152 -14.09 13.62 -18.40
CA PHE A 152 -12.71 13.32 -18.76
C PHE A 152 -12.37 14.00 -20.10
N SER A 153 -11.22 14.67 -20.17
CA SER A 153 -10.79 15.39 -21.38
C SER A 153 -10.03 14.44 -22.31
N VAL A 154 -10.34 14.50 -23.60
CA VAL A 154 -9.79 13.61 -24.65
C VAL A 154 -9.59 14.41 -25.94
N ARG A 155 -8.66 13.95 -26.79
CA ARG A 155 -8.51 14.43 -28.16
C ARG A 155 -9.47 13.66 -29.07
N PHE A 156 -10.08 14.35 -30.03
CA PHE A 156 -11.00 13.74 -31.01
C PHE A 156 -10.41 13.82 -32.42
N VAL A 157 -10.36 12.69 -33.13
CA VAL A 157 -9.96 12.65 -34.54
C VAL A 157 -11.07 12.03 -35.38
N VAL A 158 -11.51 12.72 -36.42
CA VAL A 158 -12.59 12.24 -37.29
C VAL A 158 -12.01 11.55 -38.52
N LYS A 159 -12.29 10.26 -38.67
CA LYS A 159 -11.85 9.41 -39.79
C LYS A 159 -13.06 8.88 -40.55
N ASN A 160 -13.37 9.51 -41.68
CA ASN A 160 -14.44 9.03 -42.57
C ASN A 160 -13.87 8.09 -43.62
N ASP A 161 -14.36 6.84 -43.66
CA ASP A 161 -13.93 5.86 -44.64
C ASP A 161 -14.40 6.22 -46.06
N SER A 162 -13.62 5.81 -47.07
CA SER A 162 -13.99 6.06 -48.47
C SER A 162 -15.34 5.41 -48.81
N SER A 163 -16.13 6.06 -49.69
CA SER A 163 -17.53 5.72 -49.98
C SER A 163 -17.79 4.29 -50.54
N THR A 164 -16.74 3.51 -50.77
CA THR A 164 -16.79 2.14 -51.29
C THR A 164 -16.85 1.06 -50.20
N ASN A 165 -16.54 1.38 -48.94
CA ASN A 165 -16.78 0.48 -47.81
C ASN A 165 -18.25 0.61 -47.35
N LEU A 166 -18.98 -0.50 -47.31
CA LEU A 166 -20.42 -0.51 -46.97
C LEU A 166 -20.69 -0.81 -45.49
N ASN A 167 -19.66 -1.20 -44.73
CA ASN A 167 -19.83 -1.68 -43.36
C ASN A 167 -19.62 -0.59 -42.29
N HIS A 168 -18.81 0.44 -42.56
CA HIS A 168 -18.62 1.63 -41.72
C HIS A 168 -18.30 2.83 -42.62
N ARG A 169 -18.84 4.03 -42.32
CA ARG A 169 -18.64 5.22 -43.18
C ARG A 169 -18.14 6.46 -42.44
N GLY A 170 -18.34 6.53 -41.13
CA GLY A 170 -17.79 7.60 -40.29
C GLY A 170 -17.23 7.04 -38.99
N GLY A 171 -16.05 7.51 -38.59
CA GLY A 171 -15.37 7.09 -37.37
C GLY A 171 -14.95 8.30 -36.54
N ILE A 172 -15.12 8.21 -35.23
CA ILE A 172 -14.57 9.17 -34.26
C ILE A 172 -13.58 8.41 -33.39
N LEU A 173 -12.31 8.80 -33.43
CA LEU A 173 -11.31 8.34 -32.48
C LEU A 173 -11.40 9.22 -31.23
N VAL A 174 -11.50 8.57 -30.08
CA VAL A 174 -11.43 9.13 -28.75
C VAL A 174 -10.07 8.76 -28.20
N ASP A 175 -9.16 9.71 -28.21
CA ASP A 175 -7.78 9.52 -27.79
C ASP A 175 -7.56 10.11 -26.38
N PRO A 176 -7.34 9.27 -25.36
CA PRO A 176 -7.08 9.74 -24.01
C PRO A 176 -5.64 10.23 -23.82
N THR A 177 -4.73 9.89 -24.74
CA THR A 177 -3.32 10.24 -24.68
C THR A 177 -3.06 11.54 -25.46
N VAL A 178 -2.70 12.60 -24.75
CA VAL A 178 -2.41 13.93 -25.30
C VAL A 178 -1.00 14.33 -24.85
N SER A 179 -0.07 14.41 -25.80
CA SER A 179 1.30 14.88 -25.55
C SER A 179 1.33 16.36 -25.15
N GLN A 180 2.46 16.84 -24.61
CA GLN A 180 2.62 18.27 -24.30
C GLN A 180 2.53 19.16 -25.56
N ALA A 181 3.02 18.68 -26.69
CA ALA A 181 2.95 19.41 -27.96
C ALA A 181 1.51 19.55 -28.44
N GLU A 182 0.73 18.45 -28.41
CA GLU A 182 -0.68 18.45 -28.79
C GLU A 182 -1.54 19.23 -27.80
N ALA A 183 -1.24 19.16 -26.50
CA ALA A 183 -1.93 19.93 -25.47
C ALA A 183 -1.87 21.45 -25.74
N ALA A 184 -0.71 21.94 -26.19
CA ALA A 184 -0.55 23.35 -26.55
C ALA A 184 -1.31 23.73 -27.83
N GLU A 185 -1.33 22.85 -28.83
CA GLU A 185 -2.03 23.07 -30.11
C GLU A 185 -3.56 23.01 -29.96
N GLU A 186 -4.07 21.98 -29.28
CA GLU A 186 -5.49 21.67 -29.13
C GLU A 186 -6.13 22.37 -27.92
N GLN A 187 -5.33 23.07 -27.09
CA GLN A 187 -5.77 23.71 -25.84
C GLN A 187 -6.41 22.71 -24.85
N LEU A 188 -5.91 21.48 -24.84
CA LEU A 188 -6.29 20.42 -23.92
C LEU A 188 -5.25 20.24 -22.81
N PRO A 189 -5.60 19.70 -21.63
CA PRO A 189 -4.60 19.28 -20.66
C PRO A 189 -3.73 18.16 -21.22
N ALA A 190 -2.42 18.20 -20.97
CA ALA A 190 -1.52 17.09 -21.30
C ALA A 190 -1.85 15.86 -20.43
N ASN A 191 -1.85 14.68 -21.04
CA ASN A 191 -2.06 13.40 -20.40
C ASN A 191 -1.44 12.30 -21.26
N VAL A 192 -0.24 11.82 -20.95
CA VAL A 192 0.39 10.74 -21.75
C VAL A 192 0.18 9.34 -21.15
N ILE A 193 -0.52 9.23 -20.02
CA ILE A 193 -0.83 7.94 -19.39
C ILE A 193 -2.13 7.36 -19.97
N GLY A 194 -3.11 8.20 -20.28
CA GLY A 194 -4.41 7.80 -20.80
C GLY A 194 -5.48 7.75 -19.72
N PHE A 195 -6.41 6.80 -19.80
CA PHE A 195 -7.49 6.63 -18.84
C PHE A 195 -6.98 6.18 -17.45
N GLY A 196 -7.67 6.64 -16.40
CA GLY A 196 -7.51 6.11 -15.04
C GLY A 196 -7.84 4.62 -14.92
N GLU A 197 -7.38 3.99 -13.84
CA GLU A 197 -7.55 2.56 -13.55
C GLU A 197 -8.95 2.21 -13.02
N SER A 198 -9.43 0.98 -13.27
CA SER A 198 -10.65 0.44 -12.65
C SER A 198 -10.37 -0.14 -11.27
N THR A 199 -11.33 -0.03 -10.34
CA THR A 199 -11.15 -0.57 -8.97
C THR A 199 -11.12 -2.09 -8.90
N ASP A 200 -11.76 -2.74 -9.87
CA ASP A 200 -11.82 -4.18 -9.98
C ASP A 200 -12.05 -4.59 -11.44
N SER A 201 -12.05 -5.90 -11.69
CA SER A 201 -12.15 -6.48 -13.04
C SER A 201 -13.59 -6.63 -13.55
N ASN A 202 -14.60 -6.20 -12.79
CA ASN A 202 -16.01 -6.39 -13.11
C ASN A 202 -16.74 -5.08 -13.37
N ASP A 203 -16.61 -4.09 -12.49
CA ASP A 203 -17.38 -2.84 -12.50
C ASP A 203 -16.89 -1.85 -13.56
N TYR A 204 -17.82 -1.03 -14.05
CA TYR A 204 -17.50 0.05 -14.99
C TYR A 204 -16.89 1.24 -14.25
N ASN A 205 -15.92 1.87 -14.88
CA ASN A 205 -15.38 3.15 -14.45
C ASN A 205 -15.29 4.16 -15.59
N MET A 206 -15.73 3.80 -16.80
CA MET A 206 -15.78 4.68 -17.96
C MET A 206 -17.15 4.63 -18.66
N VAL A 207 -17.67 5.80 -19.03
CA VAL A 207 -18.93 5.93 -19.77
C VAL A 207 -18.79 6.98 -20.86
N ILE A 208 -19.22 6.62 -22.07
CA ILE A 208 -19.33 7.55 -23.20
C ILE A 208 -20.81 7.87 -23.41
N TYR A 209 -21.12 9.17 -23.42
CA TYR A 209 -22.44 9.71 -23.76
C TYR A 209 -22.42 10.42 -25.10
N ILE A 210 -23.40 10.14 -25.96
CA ILE A 210 -23.64 10.89 -27.20
C ILE A 210 -25.04 11.50 -27.11
N PRO A 211 -25.16 12.81 -26.85
CA PRO A 211 -26.46 13.48 -26.79
C PRO A 211 -27.19 13.49 -28.14
N THR A 212 -28.50 13.30 -28.13
CA THR A 212 -29.32 13.35 -29.36
C THR A 212 -29.93 14.71 -29.66
N GLU A 213 -29.98 15.60 -28.67
CA GLU A 213 -30.54 16.95 -28.79
C GLU A 213 -29.68 17.96 -28.04
N ILE A 214 -29.68 19.21 -28.52
CA ILE A 214 -29.02 20.33 -27.82
C ILE A 214 -29.81 20.63 -26.54
N ASP A 215 -29.11 20.62 -25.41
CA ASP A 215 -29.68 20.87 -24.08
C ASP A 215 -28.77 21.80 -23.28
N LEU A 216 -29.01 23.11 -23.47
CA LEU A 216 -28.23 24.17 -22.83
C LEU A 216 -28.35 24.16 -21.29
N VAL A 217 -29.40 23.54 -20.73
CA VAL A 217 -29.59 23.44 -19.27
C VAL A 217 -28.64 22.40 -18.68
N ASN A 218 -28.40 21.31 -19.43
CA ASN A 218 -27.51 20.22 -19.03
C ASN A 218 -26.10 20.30 -19.67
N GLY A 219 -25.71 21.49 -20.17
CA GLY A 219 -24.37 21.75 -20.70
C GLY A 219 -24.07 21.11 -22.06
N VAL A 220 -25.09 20.76 -22.83
CA VAL A 220 -24.94 20.25 -24.22
C VAL A 220 -25.15 21.42 -25.19
N TYR A 221 -24.07 21.87 -25.83
CA TYR A 221 -24.04 23.03 -26.73
C TYR A 221 -24.11 22.65 -28.22
N SER A 222 -23.78 21.39 -28.54
CA SER A 222 -23.69 20.83 -29.88
C SER A 222 -24.04 19.33 -29.85
N VAL A 223 -24.41 18.79 -31.01
CA VAL A 223 -24.69 17.36 -31.22
C VAL A 223 -24.05 16.91 -32.52
N LEU A 224 -23.73 15.63 -32.61
CA LEU A 224 -23.16 15.04 -33.82
C LEU A 224 -24.08 15.24 -35.03
N SER A 225 -23.49 15.40 -36.21
CA SER A 225 -24.22 15.47 -37.47
C SER A 225 -23.47 14.83 -38.63
N THR A 226 -24.18 14.44 -39.67
CA THR A 226 -23.58 13.98 -40.92
C THR A 226 -22.97 15.13 -41.72
N VAL A 227 -22.02 14.87 -42.61
CA VAL A 227 -21.36 15.88 -43.49
C VAL A 227 -22.36 16.70 -44.31
N ASP A 228 -23.53 16.14 -44.65
CA ASP A 228 -24.60 16.85 -45.35
C ASP A 228 -25.58 17.59 -44.42
N GLY A 229 -25.35 17.52 -43.10
CA GLY A 229 -26.14 18.14 -42.03
C GLY A 229 -27.54 17.57 -41.85
N ARG A 230 -27.86 16.43 -42.47
CA ARG A 230 -29.25 15.92 -42.55
C ARG A 230 -29.66 15.02 -41.40
N TYR A 231 -28.71 14.32 -40.77
CA TYR A 231 -29.00 13.33 -39.74
C TYR A 231 -28.19 13.61 -38.48
N GLY A 232 -28.85 13.46 -37.33
CA GLY A 232 -28.23 13.47 -36.00
C GLY A 232 -28.26 12.07 -35.36
N PRO A 233 -27.61 11.90 -34.19
CA PRO A 233 -27.49 10.61 -33.54
C PRO A 233 -28.86 10.09 -33.07
N GLY A 234 -29.09 8.79 -33.24
CA GLY A 234 -30.31 8.12 -32.84
C GLY A 234 -30.07 6.65 -32.49
N ARG A 235 -31.13 5.93 -32.10
CA ARG A 235 -31.04 4.49 -31.82
C ARG A 235 -31.34 3.68 -33.05
N LYS A 236 -30.60 2.57 -33.25
CA LYS A 236 -30.95 1.59 -34.28
C LYS A 236 -32.09 0.68 -33.83
N THR A 237 -32.19 0.41 -32.53
CA THR A 237 -33.25 -0.40 -31.93
C THR A 237 -33.66 0.15 -30.55
N ALA A 238 -34.88 -0.16 -30.12
CA ALA A 238 -35.39 0.28 -28.81
C ALA A 238 -34.64 -0.32 -27.60
N THR A 239 -33.84 -1.38 -27.81
CA THR A 239 -33.09 -2.08 -26.76
C THR A 239 -31.70 -1.48 -26.51
N GLU A 240 -31.28 -0.49 -27.27
CA GLU A 240 -29.97 0.14 -27.08
C GLU A 240 -29.87 0.89 -25.75
N PRO A 241 -28.75 0.75 -25.00
CA PRO A 241 -28.54 1.45 -23.73
C PRO A 241 -28.56 2.97 -23.87
N VAL A 242 -29.26 3.63 -22.95
CA VAL A 242 -29.46 5.08 -22.96
C VAL A 242 -29.65 5.66 -21.57
N GLN A 243 -29.28 6.92 -21.41
CA GLN A 243 -29.72 7.73 -20.30
C GLN A 243 -30.92 8.57 -20.72
N VAL A 244 -32.08 8.32 -20.11
CA VAL A 244 -33.31 9.08 -20.39
C VAL A 244 -33.34 10.35 -19.56
N LEU A 245 -33.40 11.51 -20.22
CA LEU A 245 -33.49 12.83 -19.60
C LEU A 245 -34.91 13.41 -19.64
N GLY A 246 -35.75 12.90 -20.54
CA GLY A 246 -37.15 13.29 -20.69
C GLY A 246 -37.89 12.38 -21.65
N ILE A 247 -39.14 12.73 -21.97
CA ILE A 247 -40.05 11.87 -22.76
C ILE A 247 -39.50 11.58 -24.18
N ASN A 248 -38.68 12.47 -24.75
CA ASN A 248 -38.00 12.29 -26.05
C ASN A 248 -36.52 12.73 -26.03
N ASN A 249 -35.97 13.13 -24.89
CA ASN A 249 -34.58 13.57 -24.76
C ASN A 249 -33.78 12.46 -24.06
N TYR A 250 -32.76 11.95 -24.73
CA TYR A 250 -31.88 10.93 -24.18
C TYR A 250 -30.45 11.11 -24.68
N LYS A 251 -29.51 10.50 -23.97
CA LYS A 251 -28.13 10.33 -24.43
C LYS A 251 -27.93 8.86 -24.77
N LEU A 252 -27.34 8.56 -25.93
CA LEU A 252 -26.81 7.23 -26.18
C LEU A 252 -25.71 6.97 -25.16
N LEU A 253 -25.69 5.78 -24.58
CA LEU A 253 -24.76 5.40 -23.54
C LEU A 253 -24.00 4.14 -23.93
N ALA A 254 -22.70 4.13 -23.61
CA ALA A 254 -21.86 2.94 -23.61
C ALA A 254 -20.99 2.96 -22.36
N ALA A 255 -21.25 2.04 -21.43
CA ALA A 255 -20.44 1.81 -20.25
C ALA A 255 -19.42 0.69 -20.51
N MET A 256 -18.21 0.88 -20.02
CA MET A 256 -17.09 -0.05 -20.14
C MET A 256 -16.16 0.10 -18.94
N ARG A 257 -15.23 -0.84 -18.76
CA ARG A 257 -14.17 -0.69 -17.75
C ARG A 257 -12.85 -0.42 -18.43
N THR A 258 -12.00 0.37 -17.80
CA THR A 258 -10.59 0.46 -18.18
C THR A 258 -9.81 -0.67 -17.50
N GLY A 259 -8.59 -0.93 -17.96
CA GLY A 259 -7.73 -1.95 -17.36
C GLY A 259 -7.24 -1.58 -15.95
N ASN A 260 -6.80 -2.59 -15.19
CA ASN A 260 -6.17 -2.47 -13.87
C ASN A 260 -4.95 -3.39 -13.69
N GLU A 261 -4.28 -3.30 -12.55
CA GLU A 261 -3.06 -4.07 -12.23
C GLU A 261 -3.21 -5.60 -12.32
N LEU A 262 -4.44 -6.13 -12.20
CA LEU A 262 -4.71 -7.58 -12.30
C LEU A 262 -4.89 -8.04 -13.75
N ASP A 263 -5.04 -7.12 -14.70
CA ASP A 263 -5.15 -7.40 -16.12
C ASP A 263 -3.76 -7.60 -16.77
N PRO A 264 -3.70 -8.24 -17.96
CA PRO A 264 -2.46 -8.29 -18.73
C PRO A 264 -1.86 -6.90 -18.93
N PHE A 265 -0.54 -6.80 -18.78
CA PHE A 265 0.21 -5.54 -18.93
C PHE A 265 -0.29 -4.41 -18.01
N SER A 266 -0.73 -4.76 -16.80
CA SER A 266 -1.25 -3.82 -15.79
C SER A 266 -2.42 -2.96 -16.30
N GLY A 267 -3.19 -3.51 -17.25
CA GLY A 267 -4.33 -2.82 -17.86
C GLY A 267 -3.98 -1.86 -19.00
N PHE A 268 -2.72 -1.83 -19.44
CA PHE A 268 -2.27 -1.06 -20.60
C PHE A 268 -2.24 -1.90 -21.88
N MET A 269 -2.07 -1.26 -23.02
CA MET A 269 -1.80 -1.95 -24.28
C MET A 269 -0.47 -2.69 -24.16
N ARG A 270 -0.36 -3.84 -24.82
CA ARG A 270 0.91 -4.55 -24.92
C ARG A 270 1.98 -3.61 -25.45
N ASP A 271 2.98 -3.38 -24.63
CA ASP A 271 4.20 -2.73 -25.05
C ASP A 271 5.33 -3.76 -25.19
N ALA A 272 6.03 -3.70 -26.32
CA ALA A 272 7.14 -4.58 -26.66
C ALA A 272 8.48 -3.85 -26.68
N ILE A 273 8.45 -2.52 -26.57
CA ILE A 273 9.63 -1.67 -26.44
C ILE A 273 9.89 -1.54 -24.93
N ARG A 274 11.16 -1.37 -24.55
CA ARG A 274 11.51 -1.11 -23.16
C ARG A 274 11.76 0.38 -23.00
N PRO A 275 11.41 0.96 -21.85
CA PRO A 275 11.70 2.37 -21.61
C PRO A 275 13.21 2.62 -21.61
N SER A 276 13.62 3.77 -22.12
CA SER A 276 15.00 4.22 -22.19
C SER A 276 15.19 5.54 -21.47
N LEU A 277 16.33 5.68 -20.80
CA LEU A 277 16.75 6.95 -20.22
C LEU A 277 17.11 7.95 -21.33
N LEU A 278 16.66 9.19 -21.19
CA LEU A 278 16.91 10.28 -22.11
C LEU A 278 17.92 11.27 -21.54
N GLY A 279 18.94 11.57 -22.33
CA GLY A 279 19.86 12.68 -22.10
C GLY A 279 19.41 13.88 -22.90
N ILE A 280 19.28 15.02 -22.22
CA ILE A 280 18.84 16.28 -22.81
C ILE A 280 20.01 17.26 -22.81
N GLN A 281 20.40 17.75 -23.97
CA GLN A 281 21.58 18.62 -24.09
C GLN A 281 21.30 19.84 -24.97
N ALA A 282 21.78 21.00 -24.53
CA ALA A 282 21.84 22.17 -25.39
C ALA A 282 22.86 21.94 -26.52
N THR A 283 22.49 22.37 -27.72
CA THR A 283 23.30 22.23 -28.93
C THR A 283 23.31 23.50 -29.76
N THR A 284 24.40 23.71 -30.48
CA THR A 284 24.51 24.73 -31.51
C THR A 284 24.47 24.07 -32.88
N ILE A 285 23.44 24.37 -33.67
CA ILE A 285 23.35 23.92 -35.07
C ILE A 285 24.07 24.94 -35.94
N THR A 286 25.16 24.50 -36.56
CA THR A 286 26.06 25.34 -37.37
C THR A 286 25.69 25.39 -38.84
N SER A 287 24.93 24.39 -39.32
CA SER A 287 24.31 24.43 -40.64
C SER A 287 23.12 23.47 -40.73
N HIS A 288 22.12 23.82 -41.53
CA HIS A 288 21.05 22.94 -41.94
C HIS A 288 20.69 23.18 -43.41
N SER A 289 20.23 22.15 -44.12
CA SER A 289 19.76 22.30 -45.50
C SER A 289 18.78 21.22 -45.93
N PHE A 290 17.77 21.58 -46.72
CA PHE A 290 16.80 20.63 -47.27
C PHE A 290 17.35 19.84 -48.45
N ASN A 291 17.15 18.53 -48.43
CA ASN A 291 17.64 17.57 -49.43
C ASN A 291 16.48 16.69 -49.94
N GLY A 292 15.47 17.32 -50.54
CA GLY A 292 14.34 16.65 -51.20
C GLY A 292 13.27 16.11 -50.25
N SER A 293 13.66 15.24 -49.32
CA SER A 293 12.79 14.65 -48.28
C SER A 293 13.36 14.75 -46.86
N ASN A 294 14.66 15.04 -46.72
CA ASN A 294 15.36 15.11 -45.43
C ASN A 294 16.03 16.46 -45.22
N ILE A 295 16.39 16.76 -43.96
CA ILE A 295 17.17 17.92 -43.54
C ILE A 295 18.58 17.42 -43.20
N ASP A 296 19.61 17.83 -43.94
CA ASP A 296 21.00 17.61 -43.54
C ASP A 296 21.35 18.64 -42.45
N VAL A 297 21.69 18.21 -41.24
CA VAL A 297 21.95 19.05 -40.06
C VAL A 297 23.36 18.80 -39.54
N VAL A 298 24.09 19.87 -39.21
CA VAL A 298 25.40 19.82 -38.57
C VAL A 298 25.35 20.58 -37.24
N TYR A 299 25.63 19.89 -36.13
CA TYR A 299 25.52 20.46 -34.79
C TYR A 299 26.69 20.07 -33.89
N SER A 300 26.85 20.78 -32.78
CA SER A 300 27.75 20.41 -31.68
C SER A 300 27.03 20.53 -30.34
N VAL A 301 27.33 19.65 -29.39
CA VAL A 301 26.84 19.76 -28.01
C VAL A 301 27.58 20.89 -27.28
N ASP A 302 26.83 21.77 -26.62
CA ASP A 302 27.37 22.98 -25.99
C ASP A 302 28.14 22.66 -24.70
N ALA A 303 27.67 21.66 -23.95
CA ALA A 303 28.32 21.19 -22.73
C ALA A 303 29.62 20.44 -23.07
N VAL A 304 30.77 21.02 -22.69
CA VAL A 304 32.11 20.52 -23.05
C VAL A 304 32.32 19.06 -22.62
N ASN A 305 31.86 18.68 -21.43
CA ASN A 305 32.01 17.32 -20.91
C ASN A 305 31.09 16.30 -21.64
N CYS A 306 30.03 16.78 -22.27
CA CYS A 306 29.06 15.95 -23.00
C CYS A 306 29.26 15.99 -24.52
N GLN A 307 30.32 16.63 -25.02
CA GLN A 307 30.67 16.62 -26.44
C GLN A 307 30.94 15.21 -26.97
N ALA A 308 31.22 14.25 -26.09
CA ALA A 308 31.43 12.87 -26.48
C ALA A 308 30.15 12.10 -26.85
N LEU A 309 28.96 12.65 -26.58
CA LEU A 309 27.68 12.06 -26.96
C LEU A 309 27.55 11.95 -28.48
N THR A 310 27.59 10.73 -28.99
CA THR A 310 27.45 10.47 -30.42
C THR A 310 25.97 10.43 -30.85
N PRO A 311 25.61 11.00 -32.01
CA PRO A 311 24.25 10.95 -32.53
C PRO A 311 23.81 9.51 -32.82
N LYS A 312 22.53 9.24 -32.58
CA LYS A 312 21.88 7.96 -32.84
C LYS A 312 20.64 8.19 -33.72
N ILE A 313 20.26 7.14 -34.46
CA ILE A 313 18.98 7.15 -35.17
C ILE A 313 17.86 7.19 -34.14
N GLY A 314 16.86 8.04 -34.37
CA GLY A 314 15.74 8.29 -33.45
C GLY A 314 16.01 9.38 -32.41
N ASP A 315 17.21 9.96 -32.36
CA ASP A 315 17.47 11.18 -31.58
C ASP A 315 16.59 12.32 -32.10
N VAL A 316 16.19 13.22 -31.21
CA VAL A 316 15.32 14.35 -31.53
C VAL A 316 16.07 15.65 -31.31
N VAL A 317 16.03 16.54 -32.30
CA VAL A 317 16.58 17.89 -32.20
C VAL A 317 15.41 18.88 -32.21
N GLU A 318 15.14 19.49 -31.06
CA GLU A 318 14.15 20.56 -30.92
C GLU A 318 14.81 21.90 -31.26
N VAL A 319 14.19 22.68 -32.15
CA VAL A 319 14.65 24.01 -32.55
C VAL A 319 13.49 24.98 -32.60
N VAL A 320 13.77 26.26 -32.33
CA VAL A 320 12.77 27.33 -32.43
C VAL A 320 13.00 28.08 -33.73
N ASP A 321 11.95 28.24 -34.53
CA ASP A 321 12.02 29.03 -35.76
C ASP A 321 11.98 30.54 -35.50
N ASN A 322 12.20 31.34 -36.53
CA ASN A 322 12.18 32.81 -36.47
C ASN A 322 10.79 33.39 -36.13
N ASN A 323 9.73 32.57 -36.15
CA ASN A 323 8.38 32.94 -35.73
C ASN A 323 8.06 32.49 -34.29
N ASN A 324 9.05 31.95 -33.57
CA ASN A 324 8.93 31.44 -32.22
C ASN A 324 8.04 30.19 -32.10
N ASN A 325 7.98 29.38 -33.16
CA ASN A 325 7.35 28.06 -33.14
C ASN A 325 8.39 26.97 -32.86
N ASN A 326 8.03 26.01 -32.02
CA ASN A 326 8.85 24.83 -31.77
C ASN A 326 8.76 23.87 -32.96
N ASN A 327 9.91 23.43 -33.44
CA ASN A 327 10.06 22.49 -34.53
C ASN A 327 10.85 21.29 -34.03
N ILE A 328 10.42 20.10 -34.45
CA ILE A 328 10.98 18.83 -33.99
C ILE A 328 11.60 18.13 -35.19
N TRP A 329 12.91 17.88 -35.14
CA TRP A 329 13.67 17.22 -36.19
C TRP A 329 14.13 15.85 -35.70
N THR A 330 13.60 14.78 -36.28
CA THR A 330 13.93 13.40 -35.88
C THR A 330 15.07 12.87 -36.72
N VAL A 331 16.17 12.41 -36.10
CA VAL A 331 17.35 11.86 -36.79
C VAL A 331 17.01 10.51 -37.42
N VAL A 332 17.16 10.40 -38.74
CA VAL A 332 16.93 9.16 -39.52
C VAL A 332 18.22 8.51 -40.01
N SER A 333 19.33 9.26 -40.06
CA SER A 333 20.66 8.69 -40.31
C SER A 333 21.78 9.58 -39.82
N VAL A 334 22.92 8.97 -39.48
CA VAL A 334 24.16 9.66 -39.08
C VAL A 334 25.07 9.75 -40.29
N THR A 335 25.52 10.96 -40.63
CA THR A 335 26.41 11.23 -41.78
C THR A 335 27.85 11.50 -41.37
N ASP A 336 28.07 12.06 -40.18
CA ASP A 336 29.39 12.27 -39.58
C ASP A 336 29.31 12.12 -38.05
N SER A 337 30.27 11.39 -37.46
CA SER A 337 30.34 11.09 -36.03
C SER A 337 31.61 11.63 -35.36
N LEU A 338 32.29 12.59 -35.99
CA LEU A 338 33.60 13.08 -35.57
C LEU A 338 33.50 14.22 -34.53
N GLN A 339 33.77 13.92 -33.26
CA GLN A 339 33.77 14.90 -32.16
C GLN A 339 34.60 16.17 -32.45
N PRO A 340 34.14 17.37 -32.05
CA PRO A 340 32.89 17.68 -31.32
C PRO A 340 31.71 18.06 -32.23
N VAL A 341 31.83 17.86 -33.56
CA VAL A 341 30.84 18.33 -34.55
C VAL A 341 30.23 17.14 -35.27
N TYR A 342 28.92 17.03 -35.21
CA TYR A 342 28.18 15.88 -35.73
C TYR A 342 27.35 16.25 -36.95
N GLY A 343 27.29 15.35 -37.91
CA GLY A 343 26.46 15.45 -39.11
C GLY A 343 25.35 14.41 -39.08
N VAL A 344 24.10 14.83 -39.22
CA VAL A 344 22.93 13.95 -39.22
C VAL A 344 21.95 14.32 -40.33
N ARG A 345 21.09 13.39 -40.71
CA ARG A 345 19.88 13.67 -41.49
C ARG A 345 18.68 13.54 -40.61
N CYS A 346 17.81 14.53 -40.68
CA CYS A 346 16.56 14.57 -39.95
C CYS A 346 15.35 14.62 -40.89
N VAL A 347 14.18 14.32 -40.34
CA VAL A 347 12.87 14.53 -41.00
C VAL A 347 12.01 15.49 -40.18
N ASN A 348 11.28 16.35 -40.89
CA ASN A 348 10.16 17.16 -40.39
C ASN A 348 9.30 17.53 -41.62
N ALA A 349 8.01 17.22 -41.57
CA ALA A 349 7.07 17.43 -42.69
C ALA A 349 6.85 18.93 -43.01
N ASP A 350 6.96 19.80 -42.01
CA ASP A 350 6.70 21.24 -42.11
C ASP A 350 7.98 22.08 -42.25
N TYR A 351 9.10 21.44 -42.55
CA TYR A 351 10.37 22.15 -42.66
C TYR A 351 10.36 23.17 -43.81
N ASP A 352 10.50 24.45 -43.46
CA ASP A 352 10.79 25.54 -44.38
C ASP A 352 12.12 26.21 -44.02
N ASN A 353 13.11 26.07 -44.90
CA ASN A 353 14.44 26.65 -44.74
C ASN A 353 14.41 28.19 -44.61
N ALA A 354 13.35 28.87 -45.05
CA ALA A 354 13.24 30.33 -44.91
C ALA A 354 12.92 30.78 -43.47
N LEU A 355 12.50 29.86 -42.60
CA LEU A 355 12.09 30.15 -41.24
C LEU A 355 13.23 30.07 -40.21
N PHE A 356 14.44 29.67 -40.63
CA PHE A 356 15.58 29.48 -39.73
C PHE A 356 16.79 30.32 -40.14
N ASP A 357 17.54 30.78 -39.14
CA ASP A 357 18.84 31.42 -39.33
C ASP A 357 19.93 30.37 -39.65
N ALA A 358 21.02 30.76 -40.32
CA ALA A 358 22.07 29.80 -40.69
C ALA A 358 22.71 29.06 -39.48
N VAL A 359 22.70 29.71 -38.31
CA VAL A 359 23.11 29.12 -37.03
C VAL A 359 21.96 29.29 -36.06
N VAL A 360 21.48 28.20 -35.47
CA VAL A 360 20.36 28.21 -34.52
C VAL A 360 20.71 27.40 -33.27
N PRO A 361 20.30 27.86 -32.07
CA PRO A 361 20.34 27.01 -30.90
C PRO A 361 19.32 25.88 -31.05
N GLY A 362 19.66 24.70 -30.54
CA GLY A 362 18.78 23.55 -30.51
C GLY A 362 18.95 22.78 -29.21
N LYS A 363 18.04 21.85 -28.97
CA LYS A 363 18.07 20.94 -27.83
C LYS A 363 18.01 19.51 -28.36
N LEU A 364 19.04 18.73 -28.06
CA LEU A 364 19.15 17.33 -28.42
C LEU A 364 18.58 16.47 -27.29
N SER A 365 17.65 15.58 -27.64
CA SER A 365 17.19 14.49 -26.79
C SER A 365 17.70 13.18 -27.36
N THR A 366 18.56 12.47 -26.63
CA THR A 366 19.19 11.22 -27.06
C THR A 366 18.95 10.08 -26.07
N ARG A 367 18.71 8.87 -26.58
CA ARG A 367 18.50 7.67 -25.74
C ARG A 367 19.81 7.12 -25.19
N TYR A 368 19.78 6.59 -23.97
CA TYR A 368 20.95 5.96 -23.36
C TYR A 368 21.31 4.66 -24.07
N SER A 369 22.61 4.42 -24.25
CA SER A 369 23.13 3.18 -24.79
C SER A 369 24.42 2.77 -24.08
N ALA A 370 24.77 1.49 -24.14
CA ALA A 370 26.02 1.00 -23.53
C ALA A 370 27.29 1.68 -24.09
N ALA A 371 27.21 2.27 -25.28
CA ALA A 371 28.32 3.04 -25.86
C ALA A 371 28.61 4.34 -25.08
N ASP A 372 27.64 4.83 -24.31
CA ASP A 372 27.74 6.06 -23.52
C ASP A 372 28.07 5.81 -22.04
N SER A 373 28.49 4.59 -21.69
CA SER A 373 28.80 4.18 -20.32
C SER A 373 29.90 5.01 -19.64
N ASP A 374 30.79 5.64 -20.41
CA ASP A 374 31.85 6.53 -19.91
C ASP A 374 31.35 7.97 -19.59
N ILE A 375 30.14 8.32 -20.05
CA ILE A 375 29.57 9.67 -19.98
C ILE A 375 28.14 9.67 -19.44
N GLN A 376 27.81 8.71 -18.56
CA GLN A 376 26.47 8.53 -17.97
C GLN A 376 25.92 9.80 -17.31
N ALA A 377 26.78 10.64 -16.71
CA ALA A 377 26.37 11.90 -16.09
C ALA A 377 25.73 12.89 -17.08
N CYS A 378 25.94 12.74 -18.39
CA CYS A 378 25.27 13.54 -19.43
C CYS A 378 23.79 13.18 -19.66
N TYR A 379 23.32 12.12 -18.99
CA TYR A 379 21.91 11.70 -18.97
C TYR A 379 21.18 12.18 -17.71
N LEU A 380 21.82 13.02 -16.91
CA LEU A 380 21.28 13.61 -15.70
C LEU A 380 21.20 15.13 -15.87
N ASP A 381 20.09 15.69 -15.40
CA ASP A 381 19.93 17.13 -15.27
C ASP A 381 20.11 17.52 -13.79
N ILE A 382 20.96 18.50 -13.52
CA ILE A 382 21.22 19.01 -12.17
C ILE A 382 20.63 20.41 -12.07
N VAL A 383 19.71 20.60 -11.11
CA VAL A 383 18.98 21.86 -10.95
C VAL A 383 19.27 22.47 -9.57
N PRO A 384 19.78 23.71 -9.47
CA PRO A 384 20.17 24.60 -10.56
C PRO A 384 21.48 24.17 -11.23
N ASP A 385 21.71 24.71 -12.43
CA ASP A 385 22.90 24.45 -13.25
C ASP A 385 24.23 24.62 -12.44
N PRO A 386 25.13 23.63 -12.51
CA PRO A 386 26.46 23.70 -11.88
C PRO A 386 27.31 24.90 -12.31
N ALA A 387 28.07 25.46 -11.38
CA ALA A 387 28.82 26.71 -11.58
C ALA A 387 30.01 26.62 -12.56
N ASN A 388 30.61 25.43 -12.73
CA ASN A 388 31.80 25.21 -13.56
C ASN A 388 31.65 23.91 -14.37
N ASN A 389 31.46 24.00 -15.68
CA ASN A 389 31.34 22.85 -16.60
C ASN A 389 30.13 21.94 -16.33
N LEU A 390 29.04 22.16 -17.06
CA LEU A 390 27.89 21.24 -17.09
C LEU A 390 28.33 19.82 -17.48
N PRO A 391 27.85 18.76 -16.80
CA PRO A 391 26.98 18.71 -15.61
C PRO A 391 27.69 18.58 -14.24
N VAL A 392 28.98 18.91 -14.10
CA VAL A 392 29.87 18.16 -13.18
C VAL A 392 30.55 18.98 -12.07
N GLY A 393 30.87 20.25 -12.32
CA GLY A 393 31.69 21.05 -11.39
C GLY A 393 30.89 22.10 -10.63
N GLY A 394 30.93 22.01 -9.30
CA GLY A 394 30.29 22.99 -8.43
C GLY A 394 28.78 22.82 -8.34
N ILE A 395 28.33 21.57 -8.21
CA ILE A 395 26.96 21.24 -7.81
C ILE A 395 26.71 21.83 -6.42
N LEU A 396 25.56 22.47 -6.23
CA LEU A 396 25.21 23.05 -4.94
C LEU A 396 24.69 21.99 -3.97
N ASP A 397 24.91 22.20 -2.67
CA ASP A 397 24.38 21.34 -1.60
C ASP A 397 22.87 21.11 -1.66
N THR A 398 22.12 22.03 -2.26
CA THR A 398 20.65 21.95 -2.36
C THR A 398 20.16 21.56 -3.76
N ALA A 399 21.05 21.05 -4.62
CA ALA A 399 20.69 20.74 -6.00
C ALA A 399 19.82 19.48 -6.08
N SER A 400 18.90 19.48 -7.03
CA SER A 400 18.08 18.32 -7.40
C SER A 400 18.73 17.60 -8.58
N VAL A 401 18.63 16.27 -8.60
CA VAL A 401 18.93 15.46 -9.80
C VAL A 401 17.61 15.15 -10.48
N VAL A 402 17.58 15.28 -11.80
CA VAL A 402 16.43 14.97 -12.64
C VAL A 402 16.85 13.93 -13.69
N VAL A 403 15.99 12.93 -13.89
CA VAL A 403 16.11 11.91 -14.93
C VAL A 403 14.89 11.94 -15.83
N HIS A 404 15.10 11.73 -17.13
CA HIS A 404 14.06 11.76 -18.14
C HIS A 404 13.93 10.41 -18.84
N PHE A 405 12.71 10.02 -19.19
CA PHE A 405 12.41 8.78 -19.89
C PHE A 405 11.65 9.06 -21.20
N ASP A 406 11.83 8.19 -22.18
CA ASP A 406 11.16 8.34 -23.47
C ASP A 406 9.67 7.98 -23.46
N GLU A 407 9.20 7.40 -22.36
CA GLU A 407 7.81 7.07 -22.09
C GLU A 407 7.48 7.18 -20.59
N SER A 408 6.21 6.96 -20.23
CA SER A 408 5.73 7.08 -18.85
C SER A 408 6.15 5.89 -17.99
N ILE A 409 6.73 6.17 -16.82
CA ILE A 409 7.18 5.19 -15.85
C ILE A 409 6.14 5.00 -14.75
N ASP A 410 6.02 3.78 -14.23
CA ASP A 410 5.27 3.55 -13.02
C ASP A 410 6.00 4.20 -11.84
N ALA A 411 5.44 5.29 -11.34
CA ALA A 411 5.99 6.04 -10.22
C ALA A 411 6.17 5.19 -8.95
N SER A 412 5.42 4.09 -8.79
CA SER A 412 5.59 3.17 -7.66
C SER A 412 6.95 2.44 -7.66
N THR A 413 7.61 2.38 -8.82
CA THR A 413 8.92 1.78 -9.03
C THR A 413 10.07 2.78 -8.90
N MET A 414 9.78 4.07 -8.76
CA MET A 414 10.77 5.15 -8.59
C MET A 414 10.90 5.53 -7.11
N ARG A 415 11.98 5.05 -6.48
CA ARG A 415 12.21 5.07 -5.03
C ARG A 415 13.59 5.62 -4.72
N SER A 416 13.68 6.56 -3.79
CA SER A 416 14.88 7.31 -3.46
C SER A 416 15.94 6.49 -2.73
N MET A 417 15.55 5.34 -2.16
CA MET A 417 16.48 4.45 -1.45
C MET A 417 16.81 3.16 -2.21
N SER A 418 15.98 2.73 -3.17
CA SER A 418 16.17 1.43 -3.83
C SER A 418 16.30 1.45 -5.35
N SER A 419 15.83 2.47 -6.06
CA SER A 419 15.83 2.45 -7.54
C SER A 419 16.36 3.69 -8.23
N PHE A 420 16.19 4.88 -7.66
CA PHE A 420 16.82 6.12 -8.10
C PHE A 420 17.57 6.69 -6.90
N VAL A 421 18.84 6.33 -6.76
CA VAL A 421 19.58 6.56 -5.53
C VAL A 421 20.77 7.49 -5.75
N ILE A 422 21.02 8.35 -4.75
CA ILE A 422 22.22 9.18 -4.65
C ILE A 422 23.08 8.57 -3.56
N ILE A 423 24.33 8.25 -3.88
CA ILE A 423 25.23 7.55 -2.96
C ILE A 423 26.52 8.34 -2.83
N GLN A 424 26.98 8.50 -1.59
CA GLN A 424 28.37 8.85 -1.30
C GLN A 424 29.14 7.56 -0.97
N PRO A 425 29.90 6.99 -1.91
CA PRO A 425 30.64 5.76 -1.67
C PRO A 425 31.79 6.02 -0.69
N ASP A 426 32.01 5.09 0.24
CA ASP A 426 33.13 5.15 1.18
C ASP A 426 34.48 5.10 0.41
N ASP A 427 35.42 5.99 0.75
CA ASP A 427 36.81 6.02 0.25
C ASP A 427 37.84 5.89 1.35
N ASN A 428 37.59 5.12 2.41
CA ASN A 428 38.59 4.97 3.44
C ASN A 428 39.93 4.48 2.85
N ALA A 429 40.87 5.42 2.69
CA ALA A 429 42.14 5.18 2.00
C ALA A 429 43.10 4.33 2.85
N ASN A 430 42.78 4.13 4.13
CA ASN A 430 43.54 3.34 5.09
C ASN A 430 42.62 2.32 5.76
N PRO A 431 42.07 1.35 5.00
CA PRO A 431 41.25 0.33 5.61
C PRO A 431 42.01 -0.36 6.74
N ASP A 432 41.36 -0.57 7.88
CA ASP A 432 41.92 -1.44 8.91
C ASP A 432 42.15 -2.84 8.30
N PRO A 433 43.41 -3.30 8.15
CA PRO A 433 43.70 -4.60 7.56
C PRO A 433 43.18 -5.78 8.40
N GLN A 434 42.70 -5.51 9.62
CA GLN A 434 42.19 -6.50 10.57
C GLN A 434 40.65 -6.58 10.57
N ASP A 435 39.97 -5.59 9.99
CA ASP A 435 38.54 -5.65 9.73
C ASP A 435 38.33 -6.37 8.39
N LEU A 436 37.75 -7.58 8.43
CA LEU A 436 37.52 -8.39 7.22
C LEU A 436 36.56 -7.71 6.24
N LYS A 437 35.68 -6.81 6.71
CA LYS A 437 34.76 -6.02 5.89
C LYS A 437 35.44 -4.74 5.35
N GLU A 438 36.17 -4.01 6.18
CA GLU A 438 36.87 -2.77 5.78
C GLU A 438 38.14 -3.01 4.95
N SER A 439 38.92 -4.07 5.24
CA SER A 439 40.09 -4.48 4.44
C SER A 439 39.77 -4.80 2.97
N GLN A 440 38.48 -4.80 2.64
CA GLN A 440 37.92 -4.85 1.31
C GLN A 440 37.26 -3.52 0.92
N THR A 441 37.86 -2.34 1.19
CA THR A 441 37.38 -0.97 0.82
C THR A 441 36.76 -0.80 -0.58
N ALA A 442 37.03 -1.74 -1.48
CA ALA A 442 36.26 -1.98 -2.69
C ALA A 442 34.74 -2.30 -2.46
N TRP A 443 34.28 -2.53 -1.23
CA TRP A 443 32.95 -3.05 -0.89
C TRP A 443 31.83 -2.04 -0.84
N TYR A 444 32.11 -0.73 -0.84
CA TYR A 444 31.08 0.30 -1.04
C TYR A 444 31.30 1.10 -2.33
N ARG A 445 32.28 0.69 -3.15
CA ARG A 445 32.53 1.22 -4.49
C ARG A 445 32.12 0.22 -5.53
N GLN A 446 31.50 0.65 -6.62
CA GLN A 446 31.33 -0.22 -7.77
C GLN A 446 32.70 -0.50 -8.41
N VAL A 447 33.28 -1.67 -8.10
CA VAL A 447 34.68 -1.99 -8.41
C VAL A 447 34.91 -2.12 -9.92
N ASN A 448 33.88 -2.53 -10.65
CA ASN A 448 33.83 -2.55 -12.10
C ASN A 448 32.38 -2.75 -12.59
N THR A 449 32.17 -2.54 -13.88
CA THR A 449 30.88 -2.68 -14.57
C THR A 449 30.33 -4.12 -14.68
N SER A 450 31.01 -5.14 -14.14
CA SER A 450 30.50 -6.52 -14.13
C SER A 450 29.55 -6.83 -12.96
N GLU A 451 29.53 -5.97 -11.94
CA GLU A 451 28.53 -6.00 -10.87
C GLU A 451 27.19 -5.43 -11.36
N SER A 452 26.07 -6.04 -10.93
CA SER A 452 24.75 -5.48 -11.23
C SER A 452 24.50 -4.21 -10.43
N VAL A 453 23.67 -3.30 -10.94
CA VAL A 453 23.31 -2.08 -10.19
C VAL A 453 22.51 -2.42 -8.94
N ALA A 454 21.67 -3.46 -9.01
CA ALA A 454 20.93 -3.98 -7.87
C ALA A 454 21.87 -4.40 -6.72
N ASP A 455 22.88 -5.22 -6.99
CA ASP A 455 23.85 -5.65 -5.98
C ASP A 455 24.65 -4.46 -5.43
N PHE A 456 24.97 -3.48 -6.30
CA PHE A 456 25.63 -2.26 -5.87
C PHE A 456 24.76 -1.45 -4.91
N ILE A 457 23.47 -1.24 -5.22
CA ILE A 457 22.54 -0.50 -4.36
C ILE A 457 22.27 -1.25 -3.05
N ASP A 458 22.00 -2.56 -3.11
CA ASP A 458 21.60 -3.35 -1.94
C ASP A 458 22.68 -3.44 -0.86
N ARG A 459 23.96 -3.24 -1.23
CA ARG A 459 25.09 -3.13 -0.28
C ARG A 459 25.36 -1.70 0.20
N GLN A 460 24.77 -0.66 -0.41
CA GLN A 460 24.87 0.72 0.09
C GLN A 460 23.90 0.92 1.25
N ARG A 461 24.35 0.64 2.46
CA ARG A 461 23.54 0.76 3.67
C ARG A 461 24.04 1.91 4.53
N GLY A 462 23.12 2.61 5.18
CA GLY A 462 23.42 3.69 6.14
C GLY A 462 23.79 3.21 7.54
N TYR A 463 23.93 1.89 7.77
CA TYR A 463 24.23 1.30 9.07
C TYR A 463 24.97 -0.03 8.94
N ASP A 464 26.04 -0.22 9.72
CA ASP A 464 26.76 -1.49 9.93
C ASP A 464 27.37 -1.46 11.34
N TYR A 465 27.06 -2.48 12.15
CA TYR A 465 27.54 -2.57 13.53
C TYR A 465 28.82 -3.41 13.64
N ARG A 466 29.91 -2.84 14.19
CA ARG A 466 31.24 -3.46 14.17
C ARG A 466 31.77 -3.92 15.54
N ALA A 467 32.68 -4.90 15.47
CA ALA A 467 33.56 -5.31 16.55
C ALA A 467 34.99 -4.81 16.29
N ASP A 468 35.71 -4.40 17.34
CA ASP A 468 37.14 -4.11 17.27
C ASP A 468 37.98 -5.39 17.09
N ILE A 469 39.29 -5.21 16.95
CA ILE A 469 40.29 -6.29 16.75
C ILE A 469 40.35 -7.32 17.89
N THR A 470 39.71 -7.07 19.02
CA THR A 470 39.60 -7.99 20.16
C THR A 470 38.24 -8.70 20.21
N GLY A 471 37.39 -8.49 19.20
CA GLY A 471 36.00 -8.93 19.19
C GLY A 471 35.17 -8.18 20.22
N GLN A 472 35.51 -6.94 20.55
CA GLN A 472 34.71 -6.10 21.43
C GLN A 472 34.02 -5.03 20.61
N ALA A 473 32.71 -4.91 20.77
CA ALA A 473 31.90 -3.84 20.19
C ALA A 473 32.57 -2.46 20.20
N THR A 474 32.64 -1.81 19.03
CA THR A 474 32.95 -0.39 18.93
C THR A 474 31.68 0.44 19.10
N ALA A 475 31.79 1.61 19.72
CA ALA A 475 30.66 2.53 19.92
C ALA A 475 30.30 3.35 18.66
N GLU A 476 31.01 3.13 17.56
CA GLU A 476 30.85 3.79 16.28
C GLU A 476 30.14 2.79 15.36
N SER A 477 28.89 3.08 15.00
CA SER A 477 27.98 2.18 14.25
C SER A 477 27.55 2.78 12.91
N GLU A 478 28.41 3.60 12.30
CA GLU A 478 28.06 4.41 11.14
C GLU A 478 29.12 4.19 10.06
N TYR A 479 29.04 3.05 9.38
CA TYR A 479 29.91 2.71 8.26
C TYR A 479 29.10 2.11 7.10
N GLY A 480 29.29 2.67 5.90
CA GLY A 480 28.65 2.22 4.66
C GLY A 480 28.63 3.31 3.59
N GLY A 481 28.33 2.95 2.34
CA GLY A 481 28.07 3.93 1.30
C GLY A 481 26.73 4.62 1.57
N ARG A 482 26.78 5.92 1.82
CA ARG A 482 25.69 6.69 2.41
C ARG A 482 24.66 7.01 1.34
N VAL A 483 23.44 6.51 1.50
CA VAL A 483 22.32 6.78 0.58
C VAL A 483 21.64 8.08 0.99
N LEU A 484 21.75 9.09 0.13
CA LEU A 484 21.08 10.36 0.30
C LEU A 484 19.69 10.27 -0.33
N PHE A 485 18.66 10.34 0.51
CA PHE A 485 17.26 10.20 0.10
C PHE A 485 16.47 11.49 0.28
N GLY A 486 15.31 11.54 -0.37
CA GLY A 486 14.40 12.65 -0.38
C GLY A 486 13.13 12.29 -1.16
N GLN A 487 12.14 13.18 -1.18
CA GLN A 487 10.91 12.90 -1.93
C GLN A 487 11.21 12.80 -3.43
N VAL A 488 10.81 11.68 -4.05
CA VAL A 488 10.79 11.54 -5.50
C VAL A 488 9.59 12.30 -6.05
N ILE A 489 9.84 13.27 -6.94
CA ILE A 489 8.79 14.08 -7.57
C ILE A 489 8.68 13.69 -9.03
N ALA A 490 7.54 13.09 -9.40
CA ALA A 490 7.18 12.82 -10.78
C ALA A 490 6.61 14.07 -11.46
N THR A 491 7.05 14.34 -12.68
CA THR A 491 6.62 15.45 -13.54
C THR A 491 6.48 14.95 -14.98
N ASP A 492 5.90 15.77 -15.85
CA ASP A 492 5.64 15.41 -17.25
C ASP A 492 4.91 14.06 -17.38
N SER A 493 3.85 13.88 -16.59
CA SER A 493 3.06 12.64 -16.53
C SER A 493 3.91 11.38 -16.33
N ASN A 494 4.78 11.40 -15.33
CA ASN A 494 5.70 10.31 -14.97
C ASN A 494 6.78 10.00 -16.03
N ARG A 495 7.22 11.00 -16.80
CA ARG A 495 8.36 10.87 -17.72
C ARG A 495 9.63 11.52 -17.19
N SER A 496 9.49 12.33 -16.16
CA SER A 496 10.57 13.08 -15.54
C SER A 496 10.48 12.92 -14.04
N PHE A 497 11.56 12.48 -13.41
CA PHE A 497 11.60 12.28 -11.96
C PHE A 497 12.76 13.05 -11.38
N SER A 498 12.51 13.71 -10.26
CA SER A 498 13.53 14.46 -9.55
C SER A 498 13.64 14.04 -8.10
N ILE A 499 14.87 14.04 -7.58
CA ILE A 499 15.18 13.84 -6.17
C ILE A 499 16.02 15.01 -5.69
N THR A 500 15.64 15.54 -4.53
CA THR A 500 16.45 16.49 -3.77
C THR A 500 16.77 15.86 -2.43
N PRO A 501 18.05 15.64 -2.08
CA PRO A 501 18.42 15.14 -0.76
C PRO A 501 17.83 16.03 0.35
N LEU A 502 17.19 15.41 1.34
CA LEU A 502 16.39 16.11 2.36
C LEU A 502 17.14 17.22 3.13
N ALA A 503 18.39 16.96 3.52
CA ALA A 503 19.31 17.88 4.19
C ALA A 503 20.50 18.29 3.29
N GLY A 504 20.38 18.07 1.98
CA GLY A 504 21.40 18.41 0.99
C GLY A 504 22.46 17.34 0.74
N TRP A 505 23.38 17.64 -0.17
CA TRP A 505 24.48 16.76 -0.59
C TRP A 505 25.59 16.69 0.45
N GLN A 506 25.25 16.32 1.68
CA GLN A 506 26.17 16.33 2.82
C GLN A 506 25.96 15.11 3.71
N ASP A 507 27.02 14.34 3.87
CA ASP A 507 27.17 13.38 4.96
C ASP A 507 28.68 13.29 5.24
N LEU A 508 29.25 14.37 5.76
CA LEU A 508 30.69 14.46 5.99
C LEU A 508 31.02 13.88 7.36
N ASP A 509 31.78 12.79 7.41
CA ASP A 509 32.56 12.52 8.62
C ASP A 509 33.63 13.62 8.73
N PRO A 510 33.85 14.24 9.89
CA PRO A 510 34.88 15.26 10.06
C PRO A 510 36.31 14.82 9.66
N ASN A 511 36.54 13.52 9.42
CA ASN A 511 37.81 12.98 8.95
C ASN A 511 37.86 12.65 7.44
N ASP A 512 36.75 12.72 6.71
CA ASP A 512 36.71 12.40 5.28
C ASP A 512 37.17 13.59 4.43
N ALA A 513 38.08 13.31 3.49
CA ALA A 513 38.58 14.28 2.51
C ALA A 513 37.94 14.10 1.12
N PHE A 514 36.91 13.26 1.02
CA PHE A 514 36.35 12.75 -0.22
C PHE A 514 34.91 13.25 -0.45
N ASP A 515 34.71 13.95 -1.58
CA ASP A 515 33.46 14.61 -1.99
C ASP A 515 32.95 14.09 -3.36
N GLU A 516 33.22 12.82 -3.70
CA GLU A 516 32.66 12.22 -4.92
C GLU A 516 31.33 11.52 -4.60
N TYR A 517 30.37 11.70 -5.49
CA TYR A 517 29.04 11.10 -5.39
C TYR A 517 28.73 10.34 -6.66
N VAL A 518 27.86 9.33 -6.53
CA VAL A 518 27.34 8.59 -7.68
C VAL A 518 25.82 8.57 -7.64
N ILE A 519 25.23 8.49 -8.83
CA ILE A 519 23.79 8.37 -9.02
C ILE A 519 23.53 7.06 -9.74
N ALA A 520 22.78 6.16 -9.10
CA ALA A 520 22.50 4.84 -9.65
C ALA A 520 21.01 4.67 -9.95
N LEU A 521 20.74 4.02 -11.09
CA LEU A 521 19.40 3.67 -11.53
C LEU A 521 19.26 2.15 -11.60
N ARG A 522 18.39 1.58 -10.77
CA ARG A 522 18.17 0.14 -10.69
C ARG A 522 17.41 -0.36 -11.92
N ASP A 523 18.02 -1.31 -12.62
CA ASP A 523 17.40 -2.07 -13.70
C ASP A 523 16.94 -3.47 -13.22
N GLY A 524 16.40 -4.27 -14.15
CA GLY A 524 15.98 -5.64 -13.86
C GLY A 524 14.59 -5.78 -13.25
N LEU A 525 14.30 -6.96 -12.67
CA LEU A 525 12.95 -7.35 -12.23
C LEU A 525 12.39 -6.50 -11.09
N ASP A 526 13.27 -6.03 -10.20
CA ASP A 526 12.92 -5.26 -9.01
C ASP A 526 13.33 -3.78 -9.17
N GLY A 527 13.65 -3.35 -10.40
CA GLY A 527 14.03 -2.00 -10.75
C GLY A 527 12.89 -1.17 -11.36
N ILE A 528 13.26 -0.12 -12.06
CA ILE A 528 12.36 0.85 -12.70
C ILE A 528 11.58 0.19 -13.85
N LYS A 529 10.26 0.43 -13.93
CA LYS A 529 9.37 -0.13 -14.95
C LYS A 529 8.46 0.92 -15.59
N ASP A 530 8.09 0.72 -16.84
CA ASP A 530 7.01 1.49 -17.47
C ASP A 530 5.64 1.15 -16.87
N MET A 531 4.60 1.85 -17.34
CA MET A 531 3.20 1.61 -16.96
C MET A 531 2.69 0.21 -17.36
N SER A 532 3.31 -0.46 -18.33
CA SER A 532 2.95 -1.79 -18.82
C SER A 532 3.71 -2.94 -18.11
N GLY A 533 4.65 -2.59 -17.22
CA GLY A 533 5.49 -3.51 -16.46
C GLY A 533 6.81 -3.92 -17.14
N ASN A 534 7.22 -3.31 -18.26
CA ASN A 534 8.52 -3.59 -18.86
C ASN A 534 9.64 -2.91 -18.08
N GLN A 535 10.76 -3.62 -17.96
CA GLN A 535 11.96 -3.13 -17.29
C GLN A 535 12.67 -2.08 -18.14
N ILE A 536 13.22 -1.07 -17.48
CA ILE A 536 14.09 -0.11 -18.13
C ILE A 536 15.28 -0.75 -18.84
N GLN A 537 15.58 -0.25 -20.02
CA GLN A 537 16.74 -0.63 -20.81
C GLN A 537 17.95 0.21 -20.38
N LEU A 538 18.68 -0.28 -19.39
CA LEU A 538 19.97 0.27 -18.96
C LEU A 538 21.10 -0.74 -19.13
N SER A 539 22.33 -0.25 -18.93
CA SER A 539 23.55 -1.06 -18.88
C SER A 539 24.46 -0.49 -17.81
N SER A 540 24.40 -1.08 -16.60
CA SER A 540 25.19 -0.70 -15.42
C SER A 540 25.23 0.82 -15.19
N PHE A 541 24.07 1.44 -15.00
CA PHE A 541 23.97 2.89 -14.84
C PHE A 541 24.31 3.34 -13.41
N VAL A 542 25.54 3.82 -13.23
CA VAL A 542 26.09 4.39 -12.00
C VAL A 542 26.91 5.62 -12.40
N ALA A 543 26.22 6.73 -12.61
CA ALA A 543 26.83 7.95 -13.10
C ALA A 543 27.72 8.60 -12.04
N GLY A 544 28.93 9.01 -12.41
CA GLY A 544 29.90 9.61 -11.49
C GLY A 544 30.98 8.66 -10.99
N ASN A 545 30.96 7.40 -11.44
CA ASN A 545 31.92 6.39 -10.98
C ASN A 545 33.37 6.72 -11.37
N GLN A 546 34.34 6.19 -10.63
CA GLN A 546 35.76 6.54 -10.77
C GLN A 546 36.40 6.10 -12.09
N ASP A 547 35.83 5.10 -12.75
CA ASP A 547 36.28 4.60 -14.05
C ASP A 547 35.67 5.36 -15.24
N GLN A 548 34.80 6.35 -14.97
CA GLN A 548 34.17 7.19 -15.97
C GLN A 548 34.93 8.50 -16.18
N SER A 549 34.82 9.08 -17.38
CA SER A 549 35.37 10.39 -17.73
C SER A 549 34.75 11.55 -16.94
N ILE A 550 33.61 11.33 -16.29
CA ILE A 550 32.84 12.35 -15.58
C ILE A 550 32.52 11.88 -14.14
N GLN A 551 33.13 12.53 -13.15
CA GLN A 551 32.91 12.28 -11.71
C GLN A 551 32.15 13.45 -11.07
N LEU A 552 31.13 13.20 -10.25
CA LEU A 552 30.32 14.27 -9.67
C LEU A 552 31.03 14.91 -8.46
N SER A 553 31.16 16.24 -8.48
CA SER A 553 31.83 17.00 -7.41
C SER A 553 30.94 18.11 -6.84
N ILE A 554 30.82 18.15 -5.51
CA ILE A 554 29.94 19.06 -4.78
C ILE A 554 30.72 20.29 -4.28
N LEU A 555 30.09 21.46 -4.31
CA LEU A 555 30.59 22.68 -3.70
C LEU A 555 29.86 22.93 -2.38
N HIS A 556 30.46 22.45 -1.30
CA HIS A 556 29.97 22.68 0.05
C HIS A 556 30.08 24.16 0.42
N GLN A 557 28.94 24.83 0.66
CA GLN A 557 28.93 26.23 1.11
C GLN A 557 29.28 26.35 2.60
N ASN A 558 28.83 25.38 3.41
CA ASN A 558 29.23 25.17 4.81
C ASN A 558 29.20 23.67 5.10
N ALA A 559 30.24 23.11 5.71
CA ALA A 559 30.21 21.73 6.18
C ALA A 559 29.28 21.64 7.40
N VAL A 560 28.19 20.89 7.28
CA VAL A 560 27.28 20.56 8.37
C VAL A 560 27.42 19.06 8.63
N ASN A 561 27.37 18.66 9.90
CA ASN A 561 27.50 17.25 10.32
C ASN A 561 26.13 16.56 10.23
N THR A 562 25.58 16.56 9.02
CA THR A 562 24.33 15.89 8.64
C THR A 562 24.59 14.40 8.46
N LYS A 563 23.65 13.56 8.87
CA LYS A 563 23.70 12.10 8.81
C LYS A 563 22.45 11.54 8.15
N TYR A 564 22.66 10.65 7.18
CA TYR A 564 21.60 9.92 6.49
C TYR A 564 21.57 8.46 6.94
N PHE A 565 20.47 8.06 7.59
CA PHE A 565 20.20 6.68 7.96
C PHE A 565 19.11 6.11 7.06
N SER A 566 19.41 5.04 6.34
CA SER A 566 18.47 4.38 5.43
C SER A 566 18.43 2.88 5.67
N LEU A 567 17.20 2.33 5.74
CA LEU A 567 16.90 0.92 5.70
C LEU A 567 16.14 0.61 4.41
N LEU A 568 16.53 -0.45 3.72
CA LEU A 568 15.94 -0.85 2.43
C LEU A 568 14.71 -1.73 2.60
N CYS A 569 14.45 -2.28 3.79
CA CYS A 569 13.25 -3.06 4.08
C CYS A 569 12.97 -4.14 3.01
N ASN A 570 14.02 -4.78 2.48
CA ASN A 570 13.94 -5.79 1.43
C ASN A 570 14.14 -7.22 1.96
N SER A 571 14.58 -7.34 3.22
CA SER A 571 14.83 -8.58 3.96
C SER A 571 14.65 -8.32 5.46
N LEU A 572 14.52 -9.40 6.25
CA LEU A 572 14.56 -9.29 7.72
C LEU A 572 15.99 -9.17 8.24
N ASP A 573 16.92 -9.80 7.53
CA ASP A 573 18.37 -9.68 7.66
C ASP A 573 18.80 -8.89 6.42
N GLU A 574 18.76 -7.56 6.52
CA GLU A 574 19.10 -6.64 5.44
C GLU A 574 20.58 -6.76 5.10
N ASP A 575 21.44 -6.99 6.11
CA ASP A 575 22.88 -6.98 5.93
C ASP A 575 23.53 -8.32 5.52
N SER A 576 22.76 -9.40 5.63
CA SER A 576 23.16 -10.78 5.42
C SER A 576 24.29 -11.25 6.34
N ASP A 577 24.40 -10.69 7.55
CA ASP A 577 25.33 -11.13 8.58
C ASP A 577 24.80 -12.31 9.42
N GLY A 578 23.53 -12.68 9.26
CA GLY A 578 22.86 -13.78 9.96
C GLY A 578 22.07 -13.35 11.19
N ASN A 579 22.12 -12.09 11.58
CA ASN A 579 21.21 -11.47 12.55
C ASN A 579 20.12 -10.69 11.80
N VAL A 580 18.99 -10.42 12.45
CA VAL A 580 17.87 -9.74 11.79
C VAL A 580 17.76 -8.28 12.25
N GLU A 581 17.63 -7.34 11.33
CA GLU A 581 17.23 -5.95 11.62
C GLU A 581 15.79 -5.87 12.09
N TRP A 582 14.93 -6.79 11.66
CA TRP A 582 13.49 -6.75 11.90
C TRP A 582 12.95 -8.05 12.51
N ALA A 583 12.11 -7.92 13.54
CA ALA A 583 11.37 -9.04 14.11
C ALA A 583 9.91 -8.69 14.41
N GLY A 584 9.04 -9.70 14.42
CA GLY A 584 7.63 -9.56 14.76
C GLY A 584 6.70 -10.23 13.74
N GLN A 585 5.58 -9.58 13.46
CA GLN A 585 4.50 -10.06 12.57
C GLN A 585 4.70 -9.59 11.14
N VAL A 586 5.89 -9.83 10.59
CA VAL A 586 6.28 -9.36 9.26
C VAL A 586 6.52 -10.53 8.31
N ASN A 587 6.10 -10.35 7.06
CA ASN A 587 6.37 -11.23 5.93
C ASN A 587 7.30 -10.51 4.95
N SER A 588 8.46 -11.11 4.67
CA SER A 588 9.41 -10.64 3.64
C SER A 588 9.33 -11.45 2.33
N PHE A 589 8.54 -12.53 2.30
CA PHE A 589 8.48 -13.46 1.16
C PHE A 589 7.33 -13.19 0.19
N ASP A 590 6.27 -12.53 0.65
CA ASP A 590 5.03 -12.35 -0.13
C ASP A 590 5.24 -11.36 -1.29
N PHE A 591 6.11 -10.36 -1.10
CA PHE A 591 6.41 -9.31 -2.06
C PHE A 591 7.93 -9.16 -2.17
N ARG A 592 8.51 -9.64 -3.27
CA ARG A 592 9.96 -9.60 -3.47
C ARG A 592 10.47 -8.16 -3.33
N GLY A 593 11.37 -7.92 -2.38
CA GLY A 593 11.96 -6.61 -2.14
C GLY A 593 11.10 -5.63 -1.33
N GLN A 594 10.11 -6.11 -0.57
CA GLN A 594 9.28 -5.30 0.32
C GLN A 594 8.89 -6.07 1.60
N LEU A 595 8.80 -5.38 2.73
CA LEU A 595 8.22 -5.93 3.96
C LEU A 595 6.72 -5.67 4.01
N THR A 596 5.96 -6.67 4.45
CA THR A 596 4.50 -6.57 4.60
C THR A 596 4.02 -7.16 5.92
N GLY A 597 2.83 -6.75 6.35
CA GLY A 597 2.13 -7.41 7.44
C GLY A 597 1.56 -8.78 7.05
N ARG A 598 1.02 -9.51 8.03
CA ARG A 598 0.30 -10.76 7.81
C ARG A 598 -0.91 -10.54 6.89
N VAL A 599 -1.30 -11.59 6.16
CA VAL A 599 -2.51 -11.62 5.33
C VAL A 599 -3.75 -11.24 6.15
N PRO A 600 -4.52 -10.21 5.77
CA PRO A 600 -5.72 -9.83 6.48
C PRO A 600 -6.74 -10.95 6.35
N SER A 601 -7.42 -11.26 7.45
CA SER A 601 -8.36 -12.38 7.48
C SER A 601 -9.38 -12.22 8.58
N ARG A 602 -10.52 -12.87 8.40
CA ARG A 602 -11.57 -13.00 9.42
C ARG A 602 -11.82 -14.45 9.74
N PHE A 603 -11.91 -14.77 11.02
CA PHE A 603 -12.18 -16.13 11.46
C PHE A 603 -12.86 -16.13 12.82
N THR A 604 -13.63 -17.18 13.10
CA THR A 604 -14.31 -17.37 14.38
C THR A 604 -13.61 -18.48 15.17
N ARG A 605 -13.38 -18.26 16.47
CA ARG A 605 -12.99 -19.33 17.41
C ARG A 605 -14.06 -19.47 18.49
N SER A 606 -14.31 -20.70 18.91
CA SER A 606 -15.17 -20.99 20.06
C SER A 606 -14.36 -21.33 21.30
N ALA A 607 -14.83 -20.80 22.42
CA ALA A 607 -14.50 -21.18 23.78
C ALA A 607 -15.60 -22.12 24.30
N ASP A 608 -15.47 -23.41 23.98
CA ASP A 608 -16.41 -24.48 24.36
C ASP A 608 -15.69 -25.82 24.58
N ASN A 609 -16.44 -26.92 24.71
CA ASN A 609 -15.89 -28.27 24.91
C ASN A 609 -15.07 -28.83 23.74
N THR A 610 -14.96 -28.11 22.62
CA THR A 610 -14.02 -28.48 21.55
C THR A 610 -12.58 -28.08 21.89
N GLN A 611 -12.40 -27.17 22.86
CA GLN A 611 -11.09 -26.74 23.33
C GLN A 611 -10.60 -27.60 24.50
N LEU A 612 -9.31 -27.92 24.48
CA LEU A 612 -8.70 -28.78 25.50
C LEU A 612 -8.79 -28.17 26.92
N ALA A 613 -8.56 -26.86 27.03
CA ALA A 613 -8.57 -26.14 28.31
C ALA A 613 -9.96 -26.05 28.95
N LEU A 614 -11.02 -26.01 28.14
CA LEU A 614 -12.42 -25.87 28.62
C LEU A 614 -13.17 -27.20 28.76
N SER A 615 -12.50 -28.33 28.51
CA SER A 615 -13.08 -29.69 28.54
C SER A 615 -13.61 -30.14 29.92
N ALA A 616 -13.62 -29.24 30.89
CA ALA A 616 -14.25 -29.42 32.19
C ALA A 616 -15.78 -29.50 32.09
N HIS A 617 -16.38 -30.14 33.09
CA HIS A 617 -17.75 -30.64 33.04
C HIS A 617 -18.78 -29.58 32.67
N LEU A 618 -19.66 -29.91 31.72
CA LEU A 618 -20.89 -29.16 31.48
C LEU A 618 -21.70 -29.07 32.77
N VAL A 619 -22.01 -27.86 33.22
CA VAL A 619 -22.80 -27.63 34.43
C VAL A 619 -23.94 -26.66 34.13
N GLY A 620 -25.11 -26.97 34.70
CA GLY A 620 -26.32 -26.19 34.56
C GLY A 620 -27.50 -27.07 34.15
N ASN A 621 -28.52 -27.14 35.01
CA ASN A 621 -29.82 -27.70 34.67
C ASN A 621 -30.91 -26.79 35.23
N LEU A 622 -31.90 -26.47 34.38
CA LEU A 622 -33.08 -25.70 34.77
C LEU A 622 -33.86 -26.40 35.91
N ALA A 623 -33.90 -27.74 35.93
CA ALA A 623 -34.64 -28.50 36.94
C ALA A 623 -34.02 -28.44 38.34
N ASP A 624 -32.72 -28.15 38.43
CA ASP A 624 -31.92 -28.20 39.66
C ASP A 624 -31.67 -26.80 40.23
N GLY A 625 -32.11 -25.76 39.51
CA GLY A 625 -31.84 -24.35 39.82
C GLY A 625 -30.37 -23.96 39.71
N THR A 626 -29.58 -24.72 38.94
CA THR A 626 -28.14 -24.48 38.75
C THR A 626 -27.80 -23.80 37.44
N ALA A 627 -28.79 -23.63 36.55
CA ALA A 627 -28.65 -22.85 35.33
C ALA A 627 -28.35 -21.38 35.65
N VAL A 628 -27.49 -20.78 34.84
CA VAL A 628 -27.09 -19.38 34.94
C VAL A 628 -27.89 -18.57 33.92
N SER A 629 -28.57 -17.52 34.37
CA SER A 629 -29.26 -16.57 33.48
C SER A 629 -28.51 -15.25 33.31
N GLU A 630 -27.63 -14.89 34.25
CA GLU A 630 -26.82 -13.68 34.15
C GLU A 630 -25.87 -13.75 32.94
N PRO A 631 -25.63 -12.66 32.19
CA PRO A 631 -26.08 -11.28 32.44
C PRO A 631 -27.52 -10.96 32.02
N LEU A 632 -28.25 -11.90 31.38
CA LEU A 632 -29.63 -11.69 30.96
C LEU A 632 -30.57 -11.68 32.18
N ASN A 633 -30.81 -10.50 32.74
CA ASN A 633 -31.63 -10.32 33.94
C ASN A 633 -32.42 -9.01 33.88
N PHE A 634 -33.75 -9.10 33.90
CA PHE A 634 -34.61 -7.91 33.81
C PHE A 634 -34.57 -7.02 35.06
N ALA A 635 -34.16 -7.56 36.21
CA ALA A 635 -33.93 -6.81 37.44
C ALA A 635 -32.54 -6.13 37.45
N GLY A 636 -31.80 -6.20 36.35
CA GLY A 636 -30.48 -5.61 36.15
C GLY A 636 -29.35 -6.51 36.62
N ALA A 637 -28.19 -6.40 35.97
CA ALA A 637 -26.99 -7.16 36.33
C ALA A 637 -25.71 -6.47 35.85
N VAL A 638 -24.63 -6.68 36.59
CA VAL A 638 -23.25 -6.46 36.16
C VAL A 638 -22.51 -7.78 36.29
N VAL A 639 -21.93 -8.27 35.20
CA VAL A 639 -21.19 -9.54 35.17
C VAL A 639 -19.84 -9.31 34.52
N MET A 640 -18.78 -9.77 35.17
CA MET A 640 -17.49 -9.94 34.53
C MET A 640 -17.18 -11.41 34.33
N ASN A 641 -16.65 -11.76 33.17
CA ASN A 641 -16.10 -13.08 32.89
C ASN A 641 -14.79 -12.93 32.11
N VAL A 642 -13.88 -13.89 32.27
CA VAL A 642 -12.58 -13.88 31.60
C VAL A 642 -12.38 -15.13 30.75
N TYR A 643 -11.75 -14.93 29.59
CA TYR A 643 -11.37 -15.97 28.64
C TYR A 643 -9.86 -15.93 28.40
N ARG A 644 -9.16 -17.02 28.68
CA ARG A 644 -7.72 -17.12 28.45
C ARG A 644 -7.42 -17.38 26.97
N ALA A 645 -6.16 -17.22 26.59
CA ALA A 645 -5.68 -17.57 25.24
C ALA A 645 -6.05 -19.02 24.88
N GLU A 646 -5.73 -19.93 25.80
CA GLU A 646 -5.97 -21.37 25.68
C GLU A 646 -7.46 -21.74 25.61
N ASP A 647 -8.35 -20.90 26.16
CA ASP A 647 -9.79 -21.13 26.12
C ASP A 647 -10.36 -20.91 24.71
N PHE A 648 -9.70 -20.12 23.85
CA PHE A 648 -10.01 -20.01 22.41
C PHE A 648 -9.10 -20.86 21.52
N GLY A 649 -8.20 -21.65 22.13
CA GLY A 649 -7.23 -22.50 21.43
C GLY A 649 -5.99 -21.76 20.91
N PHE A 650 -5.71 -20.54 21.40
CA PHE A 650 -4.45 -19.84 21.11
C PHE A 650 -3.33 -20.31 22.04
N GLY A 651 -2.10 -20.27 21.56
CA GLY A 651 -0.88 -20.42 22.35
C GLY A 651 -0.43 -19.12 23.00
N TYR A 652 0.77 -19.12 23.56
CA TYR A 652 1.35 -17.96 24.27
C TYR A 652 2.66 -17.44 23.64
N GLU A 653 3.17 -18.13 22.62
CA GLU A 653 4.48 -17.85 21.99
C GLU A 653 4.36 -17.53 20.50
N ASN A 654 3.26 -17.94 19.87
CA ASN A 654 3.10 -17.74 18.45
C ASN A 654 2.79 -16.27 18.17
N VAL A 655 3.78 -15.55 17.66
CA VAL A 655 3.65 -14.12 17.31
C VAL A 655 2.53 -13.89 16.28
N ALA A 656 2.22 -14.90 15.45
CA ALA A 656 1.11 -14.85 14.49
C ALA A 656 -0.27 -14.82 15.17
N GLU A 657 -0.37 -15.02 16.49
CA GLU A 657 -1.60 -15.03 17.28
C GLU A 657 -1.81 -13.79 18.17
N PHE A 658 -0.99 -12.75 18.00
CA PHE A 658 -1.15 -11.48 18.71
C PHE A 658 -1.85 -10.43 17.84
N ASN A 659 -2.28 -9.33 18.47
CA ASN A 659 -2.92 -8.17 17.84
C ASN A 659 -4.17 -8.53 17.02
N TYR A 660 -5.09 -9.30 17.59
CA TYR A 660 -6.37 -9.59 16.94
C TYR A 660 -7.44 -8.58 17.34
N THR A 661 -8.10 -7.97 16.36
CA THR A 661 -9.29 -7.17 16.60
C THR A 661 -10.48 -8.09 16.83
N ILE A 662 -11.23 -7.88 17.90
CA ILE A 662 -12.49 -8.58 18.14
C ILE A 662 -13.62 -7.76 17.50
N GLU A 663 -14.29 -8.33 16.51
CA GLU A 663 -15.40 -7.69 15.77
C GLU A 663 -16.78 -8.18 16.23
N GLY A 664 -16.84 -9.28 16.96
CA GLY A 664 -18.08 -9.87 17.42
C GLY A 664 -17.90 -10.89 18.53
N LEU A 665 -18.96 -11.07 19.32
CA LEU A 665 -19.04 -12.10 20.35
C LEU A 665 -20.44 -12.73 20.34
N SER A 666 -20.50 -14.02 20.61
CA SER A 666 -21.73 -14.81 20.70
C SER A 666 -21.71 -15.68 21.93
N TRP A 667 -22.89 -16.04 22.45
CA TRP A 667 -23.05 -16.91 23.61
C TRP A 667 -23.84 -18.17 23.28
N SER A 668 -23.56 -19.27 23.98
CA SER A 668 -24.29 -20.53 23.76
C SER A 668 -25.49 -20.67 24.71
N PRO A 669 -26.73 -20.84 24.19
CA PRO A 669 -27.89 -21.13 25.02
C PRO A 669 -27.88 -22.56 25.57
N LEU A 670 -28.29 -22.72 26.82
CA LEU A 670 -28.34 -24.02 27.51
C LEU A 670 -29.23 -25.01 26.73
N GLY A 671 -28.61 -26.09 26.27
CA GLY A 671 -29.30 -27.12 25.47
C GLY A 671 -29.78 -26.64 24.10
N GLY A 672 -29.30 -25.50 23.60
CA GLY A 672 -29.71 -24.92 22.32
C GLY A 672 -31.07 -24.20 22.36
N VAL A 673 -31.65 -24.00 23.55
CA VAL A 673 -33.00 -23.43 23.75
C VAL A 673 -32.92 -21.93 23.96
N VAL A 674 -33.63 -21.16 23.14
CA VAL A 674 -33.73 -19.70 23.24
C VAL A 674 -35.19 -19.32 23.46
N TYR A 675 -35.43 -18.44 24.41
CA TYR A 675 -36.71 -17.77 24.63
C TYR A 675 -36.68 -16.38 24.02
N ASP A 676 -37.79 -16.01 23.37
CA ASP A 676 -37.92 -14.70 22.75
C ASP A 676 -38.14 -13.62 23.83
N GLU A 677 -37.09 -12.86 24.13
CA GLU A 677 -37.09 -11.79 25.13
C GLU A 677 -36.54 -10.50 24.52
N ASN A 678 -36.75 -9.38 25.22
CA ASN A 678 -36.24 -8.07 24.83
C ASN A 678 -35.62 -7.39 26.05
N TYR A 679 -34.43 -6.86 25.87
CA TYR A 679 -33.71 -6.07 26.85
C TYR A 679 -33.58 -4.66 26.31
N ASP A 680 -34.18 -3.69 26.99
CA ASP A 680 -34.23 -2.29 26.54
C ASP A 680 -32.82 -1.71 26.39
N GLU A 681 -31.92 -2.06 27.30
CA GLU A 681 -30.51 -1.66 27.26
C GLU A 681 -29.60 -2.73 27.87
N ILE A 682 -28.61 -3.15 27.08
CA ILE A 682 -27.50 -3.99 27.49
C ILE A 682 -26.22 -3.45 26.85
N SER A 683 -25.10 -3.53 27.58
CA SER A 683 -23.79 -3.19 27.05
C SER A 683 -22.76 -4.27 27.34
N LEU A 684 -21.73 -4.30 26.50
CA LEU A 684 -20.51 -5.08 26.68
C LEU A 684 -19.33 -4.13 26.57
N ALA A 685 -18.43 -4.25 27.54
CA ALA A 685 -17.10 -3.66 27.46
C ALA A 685 -16.03 -4.76 27.53
N LEU A 686 -14.94 -4.54 26.78
CA LEU A 686 -13.80 -5.46 26.68
C LEU A 686 -12.53 -4.81 27.26
N SER A 687 -11.67 -5.60 27.88
CA SER A 687 -10.37 -5.17 28.39
C SER A 687 -9.40 -6.36 28.55
N HIS A 688 -8.13 -6.07 28.81
CA HIS A 688 -7.18 -7.07 29.30
C HIS A 688 -7.40 -7.26 30.81
N SER A 689 -7.58 -8.50 31.24
CA SER A 689 -7.77 -8.84 32.65
C SER A 689 -6.48 -8.64 33.44
N PHE A 690 -6.56 -8.04 34.62
CA PHE A 690 -5.47 -8.04 35.60
C PHE A 690 -5.21 -9.44 36.19
N SER A 691 -6.24 -10.30 36.23
CA SER A 691 -6.15 -11.64 36.82
C SER A 691 -5.94 -12.73 35.77
N MET A 692 -5.23 -13.80 36.14
CA MET A 692 -5.01 -15.00 35.33
C MET A 692 -5.47 -16.23 36.12
N PRO A 693 -6.74 -16.66 35.99
CA PRO A 693 -7.26 -17.80 36.73
C PRO A 693 -6.57 -19.11 36.32
N ASP A 694 -6.15 -19.88 37.32
CA ASP A 694 -5.54 -21.21 37.17
C ASP A 694 -6.31 -22.26 38.01
N GLU A 695 -7.01 -23.13 37.28
CA GLU A 695 -7.89 -24.19 37.75
C GLU A 695 -7.15 -25.46 38.21
N PHE A 696 -5.82 -25.46 38.26
CA PHE A 696 -5.06 -26.65 38.59
C PHE A 696 -5.36 -27.18 39.99
N TYR A 697 -5.71 -28.46 40.04
CA TYR A 697 -6.16 -29.14 41.24
C TYR A 697 -5.15 -30.19 41.70
N SER A 698 -4.65 -30.02 42.92
CA SER A 698 -3.84 -31.04 43.59
C SER A 698 -4.73 -32.15 44.14
N VAL A 699 -4.35 -33.41 43.92
CA VAL A 699 -5.03 -34.58 44.53
C VAL A 699 -4.52 -34.90 45.95
N ASN A 700 -3.40 -34.33 46.39
CA ASN A 700 -2.82 -34.60 47.71
C ASN A 700 -2.00 -33.42 48.27
N PRO A 701 -2.57 -32.59 49.17
CA PRO A 701 -3.96 -32.63 49.64
C PRO A 701 -4.96 -32.26 48.51
N PRO A 702 -6.22 -32.74 48.56
CA PRO A 702 -7.28 -32.42 47.60
C PRO A 702 -7.69 -30.94 47.72
N ALA A 703 -7.05 -30.06 46.94
CA ALA A 703 -7.29 -28.62 46.98
C ALA A 703 -6.83 -27.92 45.68
N PRO A 704 -7.41 -26.75 45.35
CA PRO A 704 -6.85 -25.88 44.31
C PRO A 704 -5.45 -25.44 44.73
N ILE A 705 -4.49 -25.47 43.81
CA ILE A 705 -3.14 -24.97 44.10
C ILE A 705 -3.14 -23.43 44.08
N TRP A 706 -3.93 -22.84 43.18
CA TRP A 706 -3.96 -21.40 42.92
C TRP A 706 -5.34 -20.78 43.18
N PRO A 707 -5.95 -20.95 44.37
CA PRO A 707 -7.33 -20.52 44.62
C PRO A 707 -7.53 -18.99 44.52
N GLN A 708 -6.45 -18.22 44.66
CA GLN A 708 -6.49 -16.76 44.59
C GLN A 708 -5.97 -16.21 43.25
N SER A 709 -5.80 -17.04 42.22
CA SER A 709 -5.32 -16.57 40.91
C SER A 709 -6.36 -15.81 40.09
N GLY A 710 -7.66 -16.06 40.37
CA GLY A 710 -8.78 -15.47 39.66
C GLY A 710 -9.17 -14.06 40.09
N MET A 711 -10.29 -13.59 39.54
CA MET A 711 -10.77 -12.22 39.66
C MET A 711 -10.98 -11.75 41.10
N LEU A 712 -10.73 -10.46 41.32
CA LEU A 712 -10.89 -9.74 42.57
C LEU A 712 -12.36 -9.36 42.82
N THR A 713 -12.75 -9.32 44.09
CA THR A 713 -14.12 -8.99 44.51
C THR A 713 -14.23 -7.62 45.18
N SER A 714 -13.13 -6.87 45.28
CA SER A 714 -13.07 -5.54 45.90
C SER A 714 -13.84 -4.50 45.09
N THR A 715 -13.61 -4.43 43.78
CA THR A 715 -14.43 -3.67 42.83
C THR A 715 -14.42 -4.39 41.47
N PHE A 716 -15.35 -4.03 40.57
CA PHE A 716 -15.24 -4.48 39.19
C PHE A 716 -14.00 -3.88 38.48
N ASN A 717 -13.68 -2.62 38.75
CA ASN A 717 -12.57 -1.92 38.08
C ASN A 717 -11.18 -2.45 38.46
N ASP A 718 -11.00 -3.01 39.66
CA ASP A 718 -9.72 -3.60 40.10
C ASP A 718 -9.27 -4.79 39.23
N ASN A 719 -10.19 -5.34 38.41
CA ASN A 719 -9.89 -6.43 37.49
C ASN A 719 -9.43 -5.96 36.11
N VAL A 720 -9.57 -4.68 35.78
CA VAL A 720 -9.11 -4.10 34.51
C VAL A 720 -7.62 -3.78 34.64
N LEU A 721 -6.79 -4.35 33.77
CA LEU A 721 -5.35 -4.13 33.81
C LEU A 721 -5.02 -2.63 33.71
N GLY A 722 -4.20 -2.11 34.63
CA GLY A 722 -3.71 -0.73 34.57
C GLY A 722 -4.76 0.34 34.89
N PHE A 723 -5.98 -0.02 35.28
CA PHE A 723 -7.01 0.95 35.65
C PHE A 723 -6.60 1.79 36.88
N THR A 724 -6.83 3.10 36.80
CA THR A 724 -6.67 4.03 37.92
C THR A 724 -7.93 4.87 38.06
N GLU A 725 -8.50 4.95 39.27
CA GLU A 725 -9.74 5.69 39.53
C GLU A 725 -9.64 7.19 39.20
N ASP A 726 -8.45 7.77 39.31
CA ASP A 726 -8.16 9.18 38.98
C ASP A 726 -7.90 9.42 37.48
N GLY A 727 -7.92 8.36 36.66
CA GLY A 727 -7.67 8.40 35.22
C GLY A 727 -6.21 8.64 34.83
N THR A 728 -5.27 8.63 35.77
CA THR A 728 -3.86 8.94 35.49
C THR A 728 -3.18 7.96 34.54
N SER A 729 -3.63 6.70 34.47
CA SER A 729 -3.13 5.73 33.51
C SER A 729 -3.68 5.91 32.09
N ASN A 730 -4.77 6.67 31.91
CA ASN A 730 -5.57 6.74 30.68
C ASN A 730 -6.02 5.36 30.14
N ILE A 731 -6.04 4.33 30.99
CA ILE A 731 -6.47 2.98 30.63
C ILE A 731 -7.83 2.70 31.26
N ASP A 732 -8.78 2.28 30.43
CA ASP A 732 -10.10 1.81 30.84
C ASP A 732 -10.57 0.71 29.87
N GLU A 733 -11.71 0.11 30.16
CA GLU A 733 -12.39 -0.82 29.26
C GLU A 733 -12.94 -0.12 28.00
N THR A 734 -12.98 -0.85 26.89
CA THR A 734 -13.57 -0.39 25.63
C THR A 734 -15.01 -0.87 25.54
N MET A 735 -15.97 0.05 25.56
CA MET A 735 -17.38 -0.27 25.33
C MET A 735 -17.61 -0.61 23.87
N VAL A 736 -17.80 -1.90 23.55
CA VAL A 736 -17.97 -2.36 22.17
C VAL A 736 -19.42 -2.30 21.70
N PHE A 737 -20.40 -2.28 22.59
CA PHE A 737 -21.77 -1.87 22.27
C PHE A 737 -22.51 -1.40 23.52
N SER A 738 -23.51 -0.53 23.33
CA SER A 738 -24.61 -0.29 24.27
C SER A 738 -25.89 -0.09 23.49
N SER A 739 -26.81 -1.06 23.56
CA SER A 739 -28.03 -1.05 22.74
C SER A 739 -29.13 -1.92 23.32
N THR A 740 -30.31 -1.85 22.70
CA THR A 740 -31.36 -2.85 22.89
C THR A 740 -30.90 -4.21 22.35
N TYR A 741 -31.33 -5.30 22.99
CA TYR A 741 -31.03 -6.67 22.57
C TYR A 741 -32.26 -7.55 22.49
N TYR A 742 -32.44 -8.18 21.32
CA TYR A 742 -33.53 -9.10 21.03
C TYR A 742 -33.01 -10.52 20.97
N THR A 743 -33.26 -11.32 22.00
CA THR A 743 -33.00 -12.75 21.93
C THR A 743 -34.08 -13.39 21.07
N ARG A 744 -33.71 -14.01 19.95
CA ARG A 744 -34.66 -14.68 19.04
C ARG A 744 -34.07 -15.99 18.58
N GLY A 745 -34.86 -17.06 18.68
CA GLY A 745 -34.41 -18.40 18.25
C GLY A 745 -34.00 -18.47 16.78
N ILE A 746 -34.53 -17.58 15.92
CA ILE A 746 -34.19 -17.51 14.49
C ILE A 746 -32.79 -16.95 14.21
N ASN A 747 -32.21 -16.19 15.15
CA ASN A 747 -30.88 -15.59 14.99
C ASN A 747 -29.76 -16.56 15.41
N LYS A 748 -30.12 -17.79 15.79
CA LYS A 748 -29.18 -18.81 16.25
C LYS A 748 -28.42 -19.40 15.06
N TYR A 749 -27.12 -19.57 15.22
CA TYR A 749 -26.27 -20.27 14.25
C TYR A 749 -25.53 -21.42 14.96
N ARG A 750 -24.87 -22.28 14.18
CA ARG A 750 -24.17 -23.45 14.70
C ARG A 750 -22.71 -23.46 14.27
N LEU A 751 -21.81 -23.64 15.24
CA LEU A 751 -20.36 -23.74 15.03
C LEU A 751 -19.86 -25.00 15.73
N SER A 752 -19.12 -25.85 15.01
CA SER A 752 -18.55 -27.10 15.55
C SER A 752 -19.52 -27.99 16.34
N GLY A 753 -20.81 -27.96 15.98
CA GLY A 753 -21.85 -28.74 16.65
C GLY A 753 -22.53 -28.07 17.85
N VAL A 754 -22.08 -26.88 18.27
CA VAL A 754 -22.66 -26.07 19.34
C VAL A 754 -23.49 -24.93 18.75
N ASP A 755 -24.67 -24.71 19.34
CA ASP A 755 -25.52 -23.59 18.94
C ASP A 755 -25.10 -22.31 19.67
N TYR A 756 -25.10 -21.19 18.95
CA TYR A 756 -24.71 -19.86 19.42
C TYR A 756 -25.74 -18.81 19.02
N LEU A 757 -25.88 -17.77 19.85
CA LEU A 757 -26.65 -16.57 19.58
C LEU A 757 -25.73 -15.35 19.65
N PRO A 758 -25.69 -14.50 18.61
CA PRO A 758 -24.83 -13.32 18.61
C PRO A 758 -25.31 -12.27 19.61
N TRP A 759 -24.36 -11.58 20.22
CA TRP A 759 -24.59 -10.30 20.89
C TRP A 759 -24.88 -9.20 19.85
N PRO A 760 -25.35 -8.01 20.26
CA PRO A 760 -25.45 -6.86 19.37
C PRO A 760 -24.14 -6.58 18.62
N SER A 761 -24.25 -6.05 17.41
CA SER A 761 -23.10 -5.66 16.59
C SER A 761 -22.24 -4.62 17.30
N PHE A 762 -20.93 -4.75 17.16
CA PHE A 762 -19.99 -3.84 17.80
C PHE A 762 -20.01 -2.47 17.10
N SER A 763 -20.01 -1.40 17.89
CA SER A 763 -19.82 -0.02 17.46
C SER A 763 -18.36 0.44 17.55
N ASP A 764 -17.56 -0.21 18.40
CA ASP A 764 -16.14 0.06 18.60
C ASP A 764 -15.30 -1.22 18.50
N LYS A 765 -14.02 -1.06 18.18
CA LYS A 765 -13.05 -2.14 18.03
C LYS A 765 -12.23 -2.31 19.31
N PHE A 766 -11.90 -3.56 19.65
CA PHE A 766 -10.97 -3.88 20.72
C PHE A 766 -9.86 -4.80 20.19
N VAL A 767 -8.61 -4.39 20.34
CA VAL A 767 -7.44 -5.22 19.99
C VAL A 767 -7.05 -6.04 21.21
N TRP A 768 -7.26 -7.35 21.14
CA TRP A 768 -6.80 -8.28 22.17
C TRP A 768 -5.38 -8.75 21.86
N ARG A 769 -4.67 -9.14 22.93
CA ARG A 769 -3.27 -9.57 22.87
C ARG A 769 -2.39 -8.51 22.22
N ASP A 770 -2.49 -7.29 22.74
CA ASP A 770 -2.00 -6.08 22.11
C ASP A 770 -0.57 -5.76 22.51
N THR A 771 0.32 -5.79 21.53
CA THR A 771 1.76 -5.48 21.66
C THR A 771 2.08 -3.98 21.73
N THR A 772 1.08 -3.09 21.63
CA THR A 772 1.29 -1.64 21.88
C THR A 772 1.08 -1.26 23.33
N PHE A 773 0.49 -2.15 24.13
CA PHE A 773 0.25 -1.87 25.53
C PHE A 773 1.57 -1.72 26.28
N ASN A 774 1.66 -0.71 27.14
CA ASN A 774 2.89 -0.42 27.87
C ASN A 774 3.21 -1.58 28.84
N GLN A 775 4.40 -2.16 28.71
CA GLN A 775 4.88 -3.26 29.55
C GLN A 775 5.07 -2.91 31.02
N ALA A 776 5.01 -1.64 31.40
CA ALA A 776 4.90 -1.26 32.81
C ALA A 776 3.63 -1.83 33.47
N TYR A 777 2.61 -2.17 32.68
CA TYR A 777 1.37 -2.78 33.14
C TYR A 777 1.40 -4.29 32.91
N LEU A 778 1.84 -5.00 33.94
CA LEU A 778 1.82 -6.47 33.98
C LEU A 778 0.70 -6.95 34.89
N GLY A 779 0.11 -8.08 34.51
CA GLY A 779 -0.97 -8.72 35.25
C GLY A 779 -0.58 -10.12 35.73
N GLY A 780 -1.60 -10.89 36.07
CA GLY A 780 -1.47 -12.22 36.63
C GLY A 780 -0.94 -12.14 38.05
N ARG A 781 -1.84 -12.12 39.04
CA ARG A 781 -1.50 -11.96 40.46
C ARG A 781 -0.30 -12.84 40.89
N ASP A 782 0.51 -12.37 41.84
CA ASP A 782 1.65 -13.11 42.44
C ASP A 782 1.27 -14.48 43.04
N VAL A 783 -0.02 -14.72 43.23
CA VAL A 783 -0.64 -15.95 43.73
C VAL A 783 -1.21 -16.85 42.62
N SER A 784 -0.77 -16.64 41.37
CA SER A 784 -1.04 -17.49 40.21
C SER A 784 0.19 -18.35 39.86
N ALA A 785 0.04 -19.29 38.90
CA ALA A 785 1.17 -20.04 38.36
C ALA A 785 2.01 -19.24 37.35
N GLY A 786 1.46 -18.16 36.79
CA GLY A 786 1.98 -17.48 35.60
C GLY A 786 1.14 -17.77 34.36
N ALA A 787 1.75 -17.62 33.18
CA ALA A 787 1.19 -18.03 31.90
C ALA A 787 2.21 -18.86 31.11
N PRO A 788 1.82 -20.00 30.48
CA PRO A 788 0.50 -20.64 30.51
C PRO A 788 0.10 -21.16 31.91
N THR A 789 -1.15 -21.60 32.08
CA THR A 789 -1.64 -22.18 33.35
C THR A 789 -1.07 -23.57 33.61
N ASP A 790 -0.99 -24.01 34.87
CA ASP A 790 -0.46 -25.33 35.23
C ASP A 790 -1.31 -26.47 34.67
N ASN A 791 -2.63 -26.26 34.56
CA ASN A 791 -3.53 -27.23 33.94
C ASN A 791 -3.22 -27.40 32.46
N TYR A 792 -3.04 -26.29 31.73
CA TYR A 792 -2.68 -26.32 30.31
C TYR A 792 -1.34 -27.02 30.06
N ILE A 793 -0.30 -26.69 30.84
CA ILE A 793 1.01 -27.34 30.79
C ILE A 793 0.89 -28.85 31.04
N THR A 794 0.08 -29.24 32.03
CA THR A 794 -0.14 -30.65 32.39
C THR A 794 -0.85 -31.42 31.28
N ILE A 795 -1.88 -30.83 30.67
CA ILE A 795 -2.64 -31.44 29.57
C ILE A 795 -1.76 -31.64 28.35
N LEU A 796 -0.87 -30.70 28.03
CA LEU A 796 0.08 -30.81 26.92
C LEU A 796 1.29 -31.71 27.23
N GLY A 797 1.49 -32.10 28.49
CA GLY A 797 2.61 -32.94 28.92
C GLY A 797 3.96 -32.23 28.98
N GLN A 798 3.99 -30.90 29.13
CA GLN A 798 5.20 -30.07 29.07
C GLN A 798 5.79 -29.76 30.47
N TRP A 799 6.11 -30.79 31.25
CA TRP A 799 6.52 -30.68 32.67
C TRP A 799 7.97 -30.17 32.94
N ASP A 800 8.68 -29.63 31.95
CA ASP A 800 10.07 -29.16 32.17
C ASP A 800 10.15 -27.72 32.75
N ALA A 801 11.37 -27.23 33.00
CA ALA A 801 11.60 -25.86 33.49
C ALA A 801 11.28 -24.76 32.44
N ILE A 802 10.90 -25.14 31.22
CA ILE A 802 10.74 -24.30 30.01
C ILE A 802 9.25 -24.06 29.71
N GLY A 803 8.33 -24.87 30.24
CA GLY A 803 6.88 -24.76 29.98
C GLY A 803 6.20 -23.50 30.53
N ARG A 804 6.80 -22.79 31.50
CA ARG A 804 6.28 -21.49 32.00
C ARG A 804 7.05 -20.35 31.36
N ARG A 805 6.34 -19.45 30.66
CA ARG A 805 6.95 -18.33 29.94
C ARG A 805 6.91 -17.02 30.71
N TYR A 806 5.77 -16.72 31.31
CA TYR A 806 5.56 -15.50 32.07
C TYR A 806 5.37 -15.84 33.54
N ALA A 807 6.21 -15.24 34.40
CA ALA A 807 6.14 -15.46 35.83
C ALA A 807 4.88 -14.81 36.45
N PRO A 808 4.41 -15.29 37.61
CA PRO A 808 3.38 -14.60 38.39
C PRO A 808 3.80 -13.16 38.68
N GLY A 809 2.89 -12.20 38.48
CA GLY A 809 3.10 -10.76 38.63
C GLY A 809 3.65 -10.08 37.38
N PHE A 810 4.13 -10.85 36.39
CA PHE A 810 4.86 -10.36 35.22
C PHE A 810 4.25 -10.88 33.91
N ILE A 811 2.92 -11.01 33.84
CA ILE A 811 2.23 -11.48 32.63
C ILE A 811 1.84 -10.28 31.75
N PRO A 812 2.34 -10.16 30.52
CA PRO A 812 2.03 -9.05 29.64
C PRO A 812 0.69 -9.24 28.92
N THR A 813 0.16 -8.18 28.29
CA THR A 813 -1.16 -8.18 27.62
C THR A 813 -1.34 -9.26 26.55
N VAL A 814 -0.27 -9.66 25.85
CA VAL A 814 -0.31 -10.76 24.87
C VAL A 814 -0.66 -12.10 25.51
N ALA A 815 -0.41 -12.28 26.80
CA ALA A 815 -0.71 -13.49 27.54
C ALA A 815 -1.90 -13.34 28.49
N LEU A 816 -2.41 -12.13 28.73
CA LEU A 816 -3.51 -11.91 29.66
C LEU A 816 -4.89 -12.27 29.06
N PRO A 817 -5.83 -12.74 29.90
CA PRO A 817 -7.18 -13.07 29.46
C PRO A 817 -7.93 -11.88 28.88
N LEU A 818 -8.81 -12.15 27.91
CA LEU A 818 -9.87 -11.24 27.50
C LEU A 818 -10.88 -11.13 28.64
N GLN A 819 -11.14 -9.93 29.11
CA GLN A 819 -12.16 -9.63 30.10
C GLN A 819 -13.40 -9.05 29.43
N CYS A 820 -14.54 -9.65 29.71
CA CYS A 820 -15.84 -9.20 29.23
C CYS A 820 -16.66 -8.68 30.41
N ARG A 821 -17.04 -7.40 30.40
CA ARG A 821 -17.96 -6.79 31.37
C ARG A 821 -19.31 -6.54 30.71
N PHE A 822 -20.30 -7.34 31.09
CA PHE A 822 -21.67 -7.20 30.66
C PHE A 822 -22.45 -6.36 31.66
N ARG A 823 -23.29 -5.44 31.16
CA ARG A 823 -24.22 -4.66 31.98
C ARG A 823 -25.61 -4.74 31.37
N THR A 824 -26.57 -5.21 32.15
CA THR A 824 -27.98 -5.20 31.78
C THR A 824 -28.70 -4.22 32.69
N TYR A 825 -29.41 -3.26 32.12
CA TYR A 825 -30.13 -2.26 32.89
C TYR A 825 -31.49 -2.78 33.33
N PRO A 826 -31.92 -2.48 34.57
CA PRO A 826 -33.16 -3.00 35.11
C PRO A 826 -34.37 -2.38 34.40
N GLN A 827 -35.22 -3.23 33.80
CA GLN A 827 -36.44 -2.80 33.11
C GLN A 827 -37.73 -3.26 33.81
N MET A 828 -37.70 -4.42 34.50
CA MET A 828 -38.87 -4.95 35.20
C MET A 828 -38.52 -5.93 36.32
N ASP A 829 -39.49 -6.18 37.19
CA ASP A 829 -39.38 -7.10 38.32
C ASP A 829 -39.59 -8.56 37.87
N ALA A 830 -38.63 -9.09 37.10
CA ALA A 830 -38.63 -10.46 36.58
C ALA A 830 -37.21 -10.99 36.40
N LEU A 831 -37.08 -12.31 36.27
CA LEU A 831 -35.86 -12.98 35.82
C LEU A 831 -36.02 -13.42 34.36
N SER A 832 -34.90 -13.58 33.65
CA SER A 832 -34.90 -14.14 32.30
C SER A 832 -35.22 -15.64 32.31
N LEU A 833 -35.85 -16.11 31.23
CA LEU A 833 -36.00 -17.52 30.90
C LEU A 833 -34.81 -18.08 30.12
N ASN A 834 -34.02 -17.22 29.48
CA ASN A 834 -32.79 -17.64 28.80
C ASN A 834 -31.73 -18.02 29.82
N SER A 835 -30.95 -19.05 29.49
CA SER A 835 -29.85 -19.51 30.33
C SER A 835 -28.68 -19.91 29.46
N PHE A 836 -27.48 -19.78 30.02
CA PHE A 836 -26.23 -19.99 29.33
C PHE A 836 -25.72 -21.42 29.52
N THR A 837 -25.07 -21.97 28.49
CA THR A 837 -24.19 -23.13 28.64
C THR A 837 -22.88 -22.67 29.29
N THR A 838 -22.46 -23.37 30.35
CA THR A 838 -21.23 -23.05 31.08
C THR A 838 -20.38 -24.30 31.34
N SER A 839 -19.06 -24.14 31.34
CA SER A 839 -18.12 -25.12 31.88
C SER A 839 -17.79 -24.78 33.34
N LEU A 840 -17.75 -25.80 34.20
CA LEU A 840 -17.22 -25.69 35.55
C LEU A 840 -15.72 -25.94 35.52
N MET A 841 -14.92 -24.91 35.71
CA MET A 841 -13.47 -25.00 35.55
C MET A 841 -12.81 -25.83 36.63
N MET A 842 -13.41 -25.92 37.82
CA MET A 842 -12.86 -26.73 38.90
C MET A 842 -13.89 -27.73 39.46
N SER A 843 -13.61 -29.01 39.26
CA SER A 843 -14.49 -30.11 39.71
C SER A 843 -13.79 -31.00 40.75
N PRO A 844 -13.90 -30.69 42.05
CA PRO A 844 -13.37 -31.57 43.08
C PRO A 844 -14.45 -32.50 43.63
N ALA A 845 -14.01 -33.69 44.01
CA ALA A 845 -14.87 -34.84 44.27
C ALA A 845 -15.80 -34.76 45.50
N ASN A 846 -15.85 -33.69 46.33
CA ASN A 846 -16.76 -33.66 47.49
C ASN A 846 -17.27 -32.29 48.00
N VAL A 847 -16.60 -31.16 47.76
CA VAL A 847 -17.14 -29.79 47.94
C VAL A 847 -16.32 -28.86 47.04
N PRO A 848 -16.86 -28.26 45.97
CA PRO A 848 -16.11 -27.31 45.14
C PRO A 848 -15.77 -26.04 45.94
N PRO A 849 -14.49 -25.72 46.21
CA PRO A 849 -14.06 -24.34 46.22
C PRO A 849 -14.54 -23.68 44.91
N LYS A 850 -15.15 -22.51 44.99
CA LYS A 850 -15.58 -21.72 43.82
C LYS A 850 -14.45 -20.82 43.33
N LEU A 851 -13.23 -21.36 43.33
CA LEU A 851 -11.97 -20.62 43.29
C LEU A 851 -10.91 -21.38 42.47
N PRO A 852 -10.24 -20.78 41.48
CA PRO A 852 -10.24 -19.35 41.21
C PRO A 852 -11.52 -18.87 40.55
N MET A 853 -11.86 -17.60 40.79
CA MET A 853 -13.03 -16.98 40.17
C MET A 853 -12.73 -16.65 38.71
N PHE A 854 -13.43 -17.31 37.80
CA PHE A 854 -13.52 -16.94 36.38
C PHE A 854 -14.64 -15.93 36.14
N ARG A 855 -15.58 -15.82 37.08
CA ARG A 855 -16.72 -14.92 37.00
C ARG A 855 -16.99 -14.24 38.34
N ILE A 856 -17.32 -12.95 38.30
CA ILE A 856 -17.83 -12.16 39.44
C ILE A 856 -19.04 -11.37 38.94
N TYR A 857 -20.01 -11.15 39.82
CA TYR A 857 -21.26 -10.55 39.39
C TYR A 857 -22.05 -9.89 40.52
N SER A 858 -22.95 -8.99 40.11
CA SER A 858 -24.05 -8.43 40.88
C SER A 858 -25.31 -8.62 40.04
N ALA A 859 -26.32 -9.30 40.56
CA ALA A 859 -27.55 -9.57 39.82
C ALA A 859 -28.79 -9.29 40.68
N GLY A 860 -29.76 -8.59 40.09
CA GLY A 860 -31.03 -8.32 40.73
C GLY A 860 -31.89 -9.56 40.89
N GLY A 861 -32.83 -9.53 41.83
CA GLY A 861 -33.73 -10.64 42.08
C GLY A 861 -34.68 -10.40 43.24
N GLN A 862 -35.59 -11.35 43.46
CA GLN A 862 -36.55 -11.29 44.54
C GLN A 862 -35.95 -11.84 45.84
N ASP A 863 -36.11 -11.13 46.95
CA ASP A 863 -35.73 -11.61 48.28
C ASP A 863 -36.83 -12.43 48.97
N ALA A 864 -36.55 -12.94 50.17
CA ALA A 864 -37.43 -13.82 50.94
C ALA A 864 -38.73 -13.13 51.40
N THR A 865 -38.77 -11.79 51.34
CA THR A 865 -39.95 -10.98 51.66
C THR A 865 -40.83 -10.73 50.44
N GLY A 866 -40.38 -11.15 49.25
CA GLY A 866 -41.03 -10.89 47.97
C GLY A 866 -40.65 -9.56 47.34
N THR A 867 -39.70 -8.80 47.93
CA THR A 867 -39.23 -7.51 47.43
C THR A 867 -38.19 -7.72 46.34
N TRP A 868 -38.30 -7.00 45.23
CA TRP A 868 -37.30 -7.03 44.17
C TRP A 868 -36.15 -6.08 44.49
N GLN A 869 -34.94 -6.63 44.51
CA GLN A 869 -33.69 -5.92 44.61
C GLN A 869 -33.15 -5.75 43.19
N ARG A 870 -32.96 -4.50 42.75
CA ARG A 870 -32.45 -4.20 41.41
C ARG A 870 -30.97 -3.86 41.48
N VAL A 871 -30.26 -4.15 40.40
CA VAL A 871 -28.86 -3.74 40.22
C VAL A 871 -28.81 -2.71 39.10
N GLN A 872 -28.31 -1.52 39.40
CA GLN A 872 -28.10 -0.46 38.42
C GLN A 872 -26.60 -0.36 38.14
N PRO A 873 -26.13 -0.72 36.93
CA PRO A 873 -24.70 -0.83 36.61
C PRO A 873 -23.85 0.40 36.95
N ASP A 874 -24.34 1.59 36.62
CA ASP A 874 -23.54 2.82 36.72
C ASP A 874 -23.91 3.69 37.92
N GLN A 875 -24.71 3.17 38.86
CA GLN A 875 -25.13 3.93 40.04
C GLN A 875 -24.41 3.44 41.30
N ALA A 876 -23.57 4.32 41.85
CA ALA A 876 -22.90 4.07 43.13
C ALA A 876 -23.92 3.81 44.25
N GLY A 877 -23.71 2.73 45.00
CA GLY A 877 -24.61 2.31 46.10
C GLY A 877 -25.73 1.35 45.71
N GLU A 878 -25.93 1.06 44.42
CA GLU A 878 -26.92 0.08 43.92
C GLU A 878 -26.28 -1.20 43.37
N SER A 879 -25.20 -1.66 44.03
CA SER A 879 -24.45 -2.88 43.65
C SER A 879 -23.85 -2.89 42.23
N GLY A 880 -23.83 -1.76 41.53
CA GLY A 880 -23.24 -1.63 40.19
C GLY A 880 -21.70 -1.56 40.16
N GLY A 881 -21.08 -0.96 41.18
CA GLY A 881 -19.62 -0.76 41.24
C GLY A 881 -18.82 -1.87 41.93
N ILE A 882 -19.48 -2.75 42.69
CA ILE A 882 -18.84 -3.82 43.49
C ILE A 882 -19.65 -5.11 43.32
N PRO A 883 -19.01 -6.28 43.15
CA PRO A 883 -19.71 -7.57 43.13
C PRO A 883 -20.46 -7.85 44.43
N THR A 884 -21.77 -8.13 44.34
CA THR A 884 -22.63 -8.47 45.50
C THR A 884 -23.33 -9.82 45.38
N GLY A 885 -23.07 -10.58 44.31
CA GLY A 885 -23.77 -11.83 44.02
C GLY A 885 -25.18 -11.60 43.48
N GLY A 886 -25.98 -12.65 43.46
CA GLY A 886 -27.35 -12.65 42.92
C GLY A 886 -28.37 -13.19 43.92
N PHE A 887 -29.51 -13.66 43.41
CA PHE A 887 -30.57 -14.26 44.22
C PHE A 887 -30.91 -15.66 43.71
N ARG A 888 -30.90 -16.65 44.60
CA ARG A 888 -31.33 -18.02 44.30
C ARG A 888 -32.40 -18.45 45.30
N ASN A 889 -33.53 -18.95 44.82
CA ASN A 889 -34.65 -19.39 45.66
C ASN A 889 -35.08 -18.35 46.70
N GLN A 890 -35.18 -17.08 46.28
CA GLN A 890 -35.53 -15.93 47.12
C GLN A 890 -34.52 -15.63 48.25
N GLN A 891 -33.28 -16.13 48.15
CA GLN A 891 -32.22 -15.81 49.09
C GLN A 891 -31.04 -15.18 48.35
N PRO A 892 -30.41 -14.13 48.90
CA PRO A 892 -29.18 -13.60 48.34
C PRO A 892 -28.10 -14.69 48.36
N THR A 893 -27.32 -14.79 47.29
CA THR A 893 -26.16 -15.68 47.26
C THR A 893 -25.07 -15.13 48.17
N THR A 894 -24.46 -15.98 49.00
CA THR A 894 -23.32 -15.58 49.83
C THR A 894 -22.06 -15.32 49.02
N GLU A 895 -22.00 -15.89 47.82
CA GLU A 895 -20.87 -15.81 46.91
C GLU A 895 -21.12 -14.72 45.88
N VAL A 896 -20.09 -13.94 45.62
CA VAL A 896 -20.08 -12.82 44.64
C VAL A 896 -19.33 -13.18 43.35
N GLY A 897 -18.82 -14.41 43.27
CA GLY A 897 -18.13 -14.97 42.12
C GLY A 897 -18.00 -16.49 42.19
N ASP A 898 -17.61 -17.09 41.07
CA ASP A 898 -17.44 -18.53 40.90
C ASP A 898 -16.48 -18.89 39.75
N ASP A 899 -16.24 -20.19 39.61
CA ASP A 899 -15.33 -20.84 38.67
C ASP A 899 -16.02 -21.25 37.36
N LEU A 900 -17.10 -20.55 36.98
CA LEU A 900 -17.82 -20.80 35.74
C LEU A 900 -17.29 -19.94 34.59
N VAL A 901 -17.19 -20.56 33.41
CA VAL A 901 -16.91 -19.89 32.14
C VAL A 901 -18.08 -20.11 31.19
N TYR A 902 -18.57 -19.04 30.56
CA TYR A 902 -19.62 -19.13 29.56
C TYR A 902 -19.07 -19.66 28.26
N TRP A 903 -19.82 -20.55 27.60
CA TRP A 903 -19.47 -20.93 26.24
C TRP A 903 -19.73 -19.76 25.29
N ALA A 904 -18.69 -19.39 24.56
CA ALA A 904 -18.71 -18.23 23.67
C ALA A 904 -18.05 -18.54 22.33
N ALA A 905 -18.42 -17.77 21.32
CA ALA A 905 -17.70 -17.71 20.05
C ALA A 905 -17.35 -16.26 19.76
N ALA A 906 -16.09 -16.01 19.43
CA ALA A 906 -15.58 -14.67 19.12
C ALA A 906 -15.14 -14.61 17.66
N ASP A 907 -15.52 -13.52 17.00
CA ASP A 907 -15.12 -13.20 15.63
C ASP A 907 -13.88 -12.30 15.68
N PHE A 908 -12.79 -12.80 15.11
CA PHE A 908 -11.50 -12.14 15.06
C PHE A 908 -11.22 -11.63 13.66
N SER A 909 -10.60 -10.46 13.61
CA SER A 909 -10.11 -9.81 12.41
C SER A 909 -8.62 -9.51 12.55
N LEU A 910 -7.85 -9.90 11.55
CA LEU A 910 -6.44 -9.58 11.43
C LEU A 910 -6.32 -8.29 10.63
N GLU A 911 -6.25 -7.16 11.35
CA GLU A 911 -6.12 -5.82 10.78
C GLU A 911 -4.72 -5.24 10.99
N VAL A 912 -4.07 -5.61 12.08
CA VAL A 912 -2.81 -5.00 12.49
C VAL A 912 -1.72 -6.06 12.53
N SER A 913 -0.60 -5.76 11.90
CA SER A 913 0.64 -6.51 12.09
C SER A 913 1.75 -5.56 12.53
N ARG A 914 2.60 -5.99 13.46
CA ARG A 914 3.67 -5.14 14.00
C ARG A 914 5.02 -5.81 13.96
N MET A 915 6.04 -5.02 13.62
CA MET A 915 7.44 -5.40 13.74
C MET A 915 8.23 -4.32 14.47
N HIS A 916 9.35 -4.70 15.05
CA HIS A 916 10.31 -3.79 15.69
C HIS A 916 11.73 -4.09 15.20
N SER A 917 12.58 -3.07 15.29
CA SER A 917 14.00 -3.19 14.97
C SER A 917 14.84 -3.53 16.21
N HIS A 918 16.13 -3.82 16.03
CA HIS A 918 17.11 -3.64 17.10
C HIS A 918 17.41 -2.14 17.30
N TRP A 919 18.33 -1.80 18.22
CA TRP A 919 18.74 -0.42 18.45
C TRP A 919 19.78 0.03 17.43
N PHE A 920 19.59 1.22 16.87
CA PHE A 920 20.55 1.90 16.00
C PHE A 920 21.20 3.05 16.78
N ALA A 921 22.53 3.21 16.70
CA ALA A 921 23.17 4.40 17.24
C ALA A 921 23.11 5.55 16.22
N ILE A 922 23.02 6.78 16.74
CA ILE A 922 22.89 8.01 15.95
C ILE A 922 24.12 8.94 16.12
N SER A 923 25.27 8.35 16.46
CA SER A 923 26.59 9.00 16.61
C SER A 923 26.70 10.16 17.63
N GLY A 924 25.62 10.50 18.34
CA GLY A 924 25.57 11.59 19.31
C GLY A 924 24.18 11.77 19.94
N PRO A 925 24.04 12.63 20.97
CA PRO A 925 22.73 12.96 21.52
C PRO A 925 21.93 13.88 20.59
N LEU A 926 20.65 13.56 20.34
CA LEU A 926 19.74 14.45 19.59
C LEU A 926 19.48 15.75 20.36
N ASN A 927 19.99 16.86 19.84
CA ASN A 927 19.71 18.20 20.40
C ASN A 927 18.42 18.78 19.80
N ALA A 928 17.94 19.91 20.33
CA ALA A 928 16.76 20.60 19.78
C ALA A 928 16.95 20.97 18.31
N GLY A 929 15.98 20.61 17.46
CA GLY A 929 15.96 20.94 16.04
C GLY A 929 17.09 20.28 15.25
N THR A 930 17.46 19.06 15.63
CA THR A 930 18.49 18.27 14.93
C THR A 930 17.90 17.28 13.95
N ILE A 931 16.67 16.81 14.14
CA ILE A 931 16.01 15.98 13.13
C ILE A 931 15.61 16.85 11.93
N ASP A 932 16.14 16.52 10.76
CA ASP A 932 15.84 17.20 9.49
C ASP A 932 14.62 16.57 8.79
N GLY A 933 14.38 15.27 9.00
CA GLY A 933 13.11 14.64 8.69
C GLY A 933 13.17 13.13 8.48
N VAL A 934 12.05 12.56 8.03
CA VAL A 934 11.84 11.12 7.82
C VAL A 934 11.18 10.89 6.46
N ILE A 935 11.65 9.88 5.72
CA ILE A 935 11.03 9.41 4.48
C ILE A 935 10.60 7.96 4.67
N VAL A 936 9.37 7.64 4.24
CA VAL A 936 8.82 6.29 4.21
C VAL A 936 8.40 6.01 2.77
N GLU A 937 8.86 4.88 2.24
CA GLU A 937 8.53 4.42 0.89
C GLU A 937 7.76 3.10 0.96
N PRO A 938 6.63 2.95 0.23
CA PRO A 938 5.91 3.97 -0.52
C PRO A 938 5.33 5.04 0.40
N THR A 939 5.11 6.25 -0.15
CA THR A 939 4.48 7.35 0.60
C THR A 939 3.08 6.95 1.07
N ALA A 940 2.54 7.65 2.08
CA ALA A 940 1.22 7.36 2.63
C ALA A 940 0.10 7.35 1.57
N ASP A 941 0.17 8.25 0.57
CA ASP A 941 -0.80 8.34 -0.53
C ASP A 941 -0.63 7.23 -1.58
N SER A 942 0.52 6.55 -1.58
CA SER A 942 0.84 5.42 -2.46
C SER A 942 0.57 4.06 -1.83
N GLN A 943 0.11 4.03 -0.58
CA GLN A 943 -0.30 2.78 0.07
C GLN A 943 -1.60 2.24 -0.57
N PRO A 944 -1.79 0.91 -0.65
CA PRO A 944 -3.03 0.34 -1.15
C PRO A 944 -4.27 0.87 -0.43
N SER A 945 -5.38 0.97 -1.16
CA SER A 945 -6.60 1.63 -0.67
C SER A 945 -7.08 1.10 0.69
N GLY A 946 -7.33 2.02 1.62
CA GLY A 946 -7.77 1.73 2.99
C GLY A 946 -6.70 1.14 3.90
N THR A 947 -5.44 1.09 3.47
CA THR A 947 -4.30 0.63 4.28
C THR A 947 -3.42 1.80 4.69
N SER A 948 -2.57 1.60 5.70
CA SER A 948 -1.56 2.59 6.10
C SER A 948 -0.42 1.96 6.91
N LEU A 949 0.70 2.68 6.97
CA LEU A 949 1.78 2.40 7.89
C LEU A 949 1.76 3.42 9.04
N LEU A 950 2.01 2.94 10.26
CA LEU A 950 2.33 3.78 11.41
C LEU A 950 3.75 3.44 11.85
N ILE A 951 4.64 4.44 11.80
CA ILE A 951 6.02 4.33 12.28
C ILE A 951 6.10 4.98 13.65
N GLU A 952 6.71 4.27 14.60
CA GLU A 952 6.92 4.72 15.96
C GLU A 952 8.38 4.56 16.35
N TYR A 953 8.85 5.44 17.21
CA TYR A 953 10.24 5.53 17.64
C TYR A 953 10.31 5.53 19.15
N ARG A 954 11.45 5.11 19.68
CA ARG A 954 11.82 5.39 21.06
C ARG A 954 13.33 5.54 21.20
N GLY A 955 13.74 6.29 22.21
CA GLY A 955 15.14 6.59 22.48
C GLY A 955 15.70 5.90 23.71
N SER A 956 17.02 5.67 23.72
CA SER A 956 17.77 5.28 24.92
C SER A 956 19.08 6.07 25.01
N GLU A 957 19.48 6.41 26.24
CA GLU A 957 20.74 7.13 26.51
C GLU A 957 21.97 6.24 26.28
N ALA A 958 21.84 4.93 26.49
CA ALA A 958 22.95 3.98 26.39
C ALA A 958 22.47 2.58 26.00
N VAL A 959 23.07 2.03 24.95
CA VAL A 959 22.94 0.62 24.54
C VAL A 959 24.34 0.05 24.37
N SER A 960 24.54 -1.22 24.74
CA SER A 960 25.83 -1.90 24.67
C SER A 960 25.68 -3.36 24.26
N ALA A 961 26.68 -3.90 23.58
CA ALA A 961 26.79 -5.33 23.24
C ALA A 961 27.64 -6.12 24.25
N ASN A 962 28.72 -5.54 24.77
CA ASN A 962 29.64 -6.15 25.75
C ASN A 962 30.23 -7.53 25.36
N ALA A 963 30.16 -7.93 24.09
CA ALA A 963 30.80 -9.11 23.51
C ALA A 963 31.03 -8.92 22.01
N ASN A 964 31.51 -9.96 21.33
CA ASN A 964 31.69 -9.96 19.88
C ASN A 964 30.32 -10.07 19.19
N PRO A 965 29.84 -9.03 18.49
CA PRO A 965 28.56 -9.07 17.78
C PRO A 965 28.51 -10.10 16.65
N HIS A 966 29.66 -10.48 16.07
CA HIS A 966 29.69 -11.52 15.03
C HIS A 966 29.54 -12.95 15.57
N GLU A 967 29.65 -13.12 16.89
CA GLU A 967 29.53 -14.42 17.55
C GLU A 967 28.31 -14.50 18.48
N ASN A 968 27.74 -13.36 18.86
CA ASN A 968 26.65 -13.28 19.82
C ASN A 968 25.64 -12.23 19.35
N SER A 969 24.36 -12.55 19.45
CA SER A 969 23.28 -11.58 19.26
C SER A 969 23.26 -10.56 20.40
N THR A 970 23.13 -9.28 20.04
CA THR A 970 23.16 -8.14 20.96
C THR A 970 22.02 -7.19 20.62
N PRO A 971 21.61 -6.30 21.53
CA PRO A 971 20.57 -5.31 21.22
C PRO A 971 20.94 -4.31 20.10
N LEU A 972 22.17 -4.33 19.56
CA LEU A 972 22.66 -3.44 18.51
C LEU A 972 22.73 -4.07 17.11
N ASN A 973 22.54 -5.38 17.00
CA ASN A 973 22.64 -6.10 15.72
C ASN A 973 21.58 -7.17 15.52
N ASP A 974 20.77 -7.51 16.51
CA ASP A 974 19.77 -8.56 16.34
C ASP A 974 18.43 -8.18 16.97
N ALA A 975 17.39 -8.08 16.16
CA ALA A 975 16.02 -7.81 16.56
C ALA A 975 15.29 -9.07 17.05
N SER A 976 15.91 -10.25 16.95
CA SER A 976 15.25 -11.52 17.24
C SER A 976 14.66 -11.58 18.65
N VAL A 977 13.54 -12.31 18.75
CA VAL A 977 12.76 -12.42 19.97
C VAL A 977 13.13 -13.68 20.75
N LYS A 978 13.45 -13.51 22.03
CA LYS A 978 13.78 -14.57 22.99
C LYS A 978 12.55 -15.21 23.60
N LEU A 979 12.58 -16.54 23.72
CA LEU A 979 11.60 -17.33 24.47
C LEU A 979 12.27 -18.10 25.63
N GLY A 980 12.28 -17.50 26.82
CA GLY A 980 12.32 -18.21 28.11
C GLY A 980 13.48 -19.16 28.47
N ASP A 981 14.55 -19.31 27.69
CA ASP A 981 15.74 -20.08 28.11
C ASP A 981 16.86 -19.16 28.62
N THR A 982 17.33 -19.41 29.83
CA THR A 982 18.48 -18.70 30.42
C THR A 982 19.82 -19.32 30.05
N ASN A 983 19.85 -20.46 29.35
CA ASN A 983 21.06 -21.24 29.08
C ASN A 983 21.09 -21.92 27.69
N GLN A 984 20.97 -21.17 26.59
CA GLN A 984 21.65 -21.37 25.28
C GLN A 984 21.01 -20.47 24.18
N GLY A 985 21.77 -19.55 23.56
CA GLY A 985 21.42 -18.74 22.37
C GLY A 985 20.47 -17.56 22.64
N ASP A 986 20.94 -16.33 22.87
CA ASP A 986 21.35 -15.31 21.87
C ASP A 986 20.16 -14.68 21.10
N SER A 987 19.14 -14.17 21.80
CA SER A 987 18.16 -13.22 21.25
C SER A 987 17.90 -12.14 22.30
N PRO A 988 17.94 -10.83 21.98
CA PRO A 988 17.93 -9.78 23.00
C PRO A 988 16.53 -9.25 23.39
N PHE A 989 15.50 -9.42 22.54
CA PHE A 989 14.20 -8.76 22.73
C PHE A 989 13.05 -9.72 23.07
N ASP A 990 11.93 -9.18 23.56
CA ASP A 990 10.64 -9.87 23.60
C ASP A 990 9.70 -9.44 22.46
N HIS A 991 8.45 -9.92 22.47
CA HIS A 991 7.47 -9.63 21.42
C HIS A 991 7.03 -8.15 21.31
N TYR A 992 7.40 -7.29 22.24
CA TYR A 992 7.13 -5.84 22.22
C TYR A 992 8.36 -5.04 21.78
N GLY A 993 9.50 -5.72 21.54
CA GLY A 993 10.79 -5.12 21.25
C GLY A 993 11.56 -4.68 22.50
N ASP A 994 11.12 -5.06 23.71
CA ASP A 994 11.80 -4.71 24.96
C ASP A 994 12.99 -5.63 25.21
N PHE A 995 14.10 -5.05 25.66
CA PHE A 995 15.30 -5.82 25.99
C PHE A 995 15.05 -6.64 27.26
N VAL A 996 15.09 -7.96 27.13
CA VAL A 996 14.80 -8.91 28.23
C VAL A 996 16.04 -9.64 28.76
N GLY A 997 17.22 -9.20 28.34
CA GLY A 997 18.52 -9.72 28.80
C GLY A 997 19.19 -10.67 27.82
N GLY A 998 20.47 -10.92 28.05
CA GLY A 998 21.34 -11.62 27.10
C GLY A 998 22.71 -10.95 27.09
N THR A 999 23.34 -10.93 25.93
CA THR A 999 24.63 -10.28 25.69
C THR A 999 24.40 -8.79 25.43
N GLY A 1000 24.87 -7.93 26.33
CA GLY A 1000 24.69 -6.48 26.25
C GLY A 1000 23.79 -5.89 27.32
N ALA A 1001 23.42 -4.62 27.16
CA ALA A 1001 22.50 -3.90 28.04
C ALA A 1001 21.85 -2.71 27.32
N VAL A 1002 20.61 -2.38 27.72
CA VAL A 1002 19.85 -1.21 27.27
C VAL A 1002 19.47 -0.39 28.52
N ALA A 1003 19.82 0.90 28.55
CA ALA A 1003 19.34 1.83 29.56
C ALA A 1003 17.84 2.11 29.36
N THR A 1004 17.13 2.51 30.42
CA THR A 1004 15.66 2.70 30.41
C THR A 1004 15.20 3.47 29.18
N PRO A 1005 14.48 2.81 28.25
CA PRO A 1005 13.97 3.45 27.04
C PRO A 1005 12.88 4.48 27.33
N SER A 1006 12.69 5.42 26.42
CA SER A 1006 11.48 6.23 26.38
C SER A 1006 10.25 5.37 26.07
N ALA A 1007 9.06 5.95 26.30
CA ALA A 1007 7.85 5.43 25.67
C ALA A 1007 7.96 5.54 24.15
N TRP A 1008 7.20 4.70 23.44
CA TRP A 1008 7.02 4.82 21.99
C TRP A 1008 6.29 6.12 21.64
N THR A 1009 6.73 6.79 20.58
CA THR A 1009 6.12 8.01 20.01
C THR A 1009 6.05 7.89 18.50
N SER A 1010 5.01 8.43 17.87
CA SER A 1010 4.91 8.54 16.41
C SER A 1010 5.66 9.75 15.85
N ASP A 1011 6.11 10.67 16.71
CA ASP A 1011 6.88 11.87 16.31
C ASP A 1011 8.32 11.73 16.82
N ILE A 1012 9.26 11.52 15.90
CA ILE A 1012 10.67 11.36 16.23
C ILE A 1012 11.27 12.60 16.92
N VAL A 1013 10.67 13.79 16.71
CA VAL A 1013 11.13 15.05 17.34
C VAL A 1013 10.95 15.01 18.86
N ASP A 1014 10.02 14.19 19.38
CA ASP A 1014 9.87 13.98 20.83
C ASP A 1014 11.11 13.36 21.49
N LEU A 1015 12.03 12.76 20.71
CA LEU A 1015 13.28 12.20 21.20
C LEU A 1015 14.39 13.26 21.38
N GLU A 1016 14.21 14.47 20.84
CA GLU A 1016 15.19 15.55 20.97
C GLU A 1016 15.29 16.12 22.39
N ASN A 1017 16.47 16.61 22.75
CA ASN A 1017 16.80 17.17 24.08
C ASN A 1017 16.62 16.22 25.27
N GLN A 1018 16.46 14.92 25.02
CA GLN A 1018 16.37 13.92 26.09
C GLN A 1018 17.72 13.27 26.41
N GLY A 1019 18.77 13.56 25.62
CA GLY A 1019 20.09 12.93 25.77
C GLY A 1019 20.19 11.53 25.15
N TYR A 1020 19.16 11.09 24.42
CA TYR A 1020 19.15 9.82 23.71
C TYR A 1020 20.18 9.78 22.59
N ARG A 1021 20.88 8.65 22.48
CA ARG A 1021 21.97 8.38 21.51
C ARG A 1021 21.70 7.14 20.66
N PHE A 1022 20.58 6.48 20.94
CA PHE A 1022 20.14 5.28 20.26
C PHE A 1022 18.66 5.40 20.01
N ILE A 1023 18.22 4.90 18.86
CA ILE A 1023 16.81 4.82 18.48
C ILE A 1023 16.43 3.37 18.21
N GLN A 1024 15.19 3.02 18.53
CA GLN A 1024 14.56 1.78 18.09
C GLN A 1024 13.28 2.15 17.35
N ILE A 1025 12.97 1.38 16.31
CA ILE A 1025 11.87 1.65 15.39
C ILE A 1025 10.83 0.54 15.53
N ARG A 1026 9.54 0.90 15.48
CA ARG A 1026 8.42 -0.01 15.39
C ARG A 1026 7.55 0.39 14.21
N VAL A 1027 7.14 -0.59 13.42
CA VAL A 1027 6.26 -0.41 12.27
C VAL A 1027 4.98 -1.19 12.50
N SER A 1028 3.84 -0.51 12.41
CA SER A 1028 2.51 -1.11 12.39
C SER A 1028 1.93 -1.06 10.98
N PHE A 1029 1.70 -2.23 10.40
CA PHE A 1029 0.98 -2.45 9.15
C PHE A 1029 -0.52 -2.52 9.43
N LEU A 1030 -1.26 -1.48 9.03
CA LEU A 1030 -2.72 -1.40 9.16
C LEU A 1030 -3.37 -1.84 7.84
N ALA A 1031 -3.80 -3.08 7.79
CA ALA A 1031 -4.45 -3.70 6.64
C ALA A 1031 -5.97 -3.45 6.60
N ASN A 1032 -6.58 -3.66 5.44
CA ASN A 1032 -8.02 -3.55 5.26
C ASN A 1032 -8.63 -4.91 4.86
N PRO A 1033 -9.17 -5.68 5.82
CA PRO A 1033 -9.75 -6.99 5.52
C PRO A 1033 -11.03 -6.96 4.69
N ASN A 1034 -11.65 -5.80 4.47
CA ASN A 1034 -12.81 -5.69 3.57
C ASN A 1034 -12.40 -5.70 2.09
N LEU A 1035 -11.19 -5.20 1.79
CA LEU A 1035 -10.64 -5.13 0.44
C LEU A 1035 -9.54 -6.18 0.20
N ASP A 1036 -9.20 -6.98 1.21
CA ASP A 1036 -8.03 -7.89 1.20
C ASP A 1036 -6.70 -7.17 0.88
N SER A 1037 -6.63 -5.87 1.16
CA SER A 1037 -5.47 -5.02 0.87
C SER A 1037 -4.54 -4.91 2.08
N ARG A 1038 -3.24 -4.83 1.80
CA ARG A 1038 -2.16 -4.75 2.80
C ARG A 1038 -1.22 -3.60 2.50
N PRO A 1039 -0.72 -2.89 3.52
CA PRO A 1039 0.32 -1.90 3.31
C PRO A 1039 1.67 -2.61 3.08
N THR A 1040 2.56 -1.94 2.34
CA THR A 1040 3.93 -2.39 2.05
C THR A 1040 4.93 -1.36 2.55
N LEU A 1041 6.09 -1.83 3.00
CA LEU A 1041 7.22 -0.99 3.39
C LEU A 1041 8.44 -1.40 2.56
N ASP A 1042 8.96 -0.43 1.82
CA ASP A 1042 10.02 -0.61 0.82
C ASP A 1042 11.29 0.17 1.17
N GLY A 1043 11.19 1.11 2.10
CA GLY A 1043 12.32 1.89 2.54
C GLY A 1043 11.93 2.82 3.69
N LEU A 1044 12.86 3.00 4.62
CA LEU A 1044 12.70 3.92 5.75
C LEU A 1044 13.99 4.72 5.92
N GLY A 1045 13.88 6.05 5.82
CA GLY A 1045 14.99 6.97 5.95
C GLY A 1045 14.79 7.98 7.08
N ILE A 1046 15.82 8.23 7.88
CA ILE A 1046 15.86 9.27 8.92
C ILE A 1046 17.10 10.16 8.71
N VAL A 1047 16.92 11.48 8.77
CA VAL A 1047 18.01 12.45 8.60
C VAL A 1047 18.10 13.34 9.83
N TRP A 1048 19.31 13.56 10.32
CA TRP A 1048 19.58 14.48 11.41
C TRP A 1048 20.93 15.18 11.29
N THR A 1049 21.09 16.28 12.01
CA THR A 1049 22.30 17.09 12.08
C THR A 1049 22.85 17.11 13.51
N ASN A 1050 24.10 16.68 13.71
CA ASN A 1050 24.74 16.57 15.04
C ASN A 1050 25.70 17.72 15.40
#